data_AF-A0A539CQJ1-F1
#
_entry.id   AF-A0A539CQJ1-F1
#
_cell.length_a   1.000
_cell.length_b   1.000
_cell.length_c   1.000
_cell.angle_alpha   90.00
_cell.angle_beta   90.00
_cell.angle_gamma   90.00
#
_symmetry.space_group_name_H-M   'P 1'
#
loop_
_entity.id
_entity.type
_entity.pdbx_description
1 polymer ?
#
loop_
_entity_poly.entity_id
_entity_poly.type
_entity_poly.pdbx_seq_one_letter_code
_entity_poly.pdbx_strand_id
1 'polypeptide(L)'
;MDWTVVSRDPGRTGTPAAVYPHPPRFTSQTSALFLLSDLAIDEIADIVAILFLFLEKRIVGGFNFDIVVRHDHDLVLAGVGFLEWNQLRCWHHFYLILVGRGGAMDCARKRRGLRNRSAFRTGGGRFVKIEKTRAAVLAMMLITEFGFGHGTYLSKERLCGPVSDAMPACQMEVESRSRFDDSVPSAMLPASRKGLEPRDALVYSRLFVCGACMEALAPALVARAGGPLRGRLKPPGDKSISHRALILGILCVGETKIEGLLEGGDVLRTAAVCAALGAKAERRGEGRWLVQGCGIGSLLAPRETLDFGNSGTGMRLMMGVAGGHAITACFDGDASLRKRPMQRILDPLCLMGAEVLSQSPGGRCPVLLRGTSEPVPITFSPPVASAQIKSAVLLAGLNSPGRTTVIEAEATRDHTEKMLKYFGASIQIEPFETHGRKISLDGRPELRPAHVIVPADPSSAAFPMVAATLVPGSGIVIEGMMMNPLRTGLLTTLLEMGADIEILDRRGEGGEEVADLRVRAAQLKGVEVPGSRAPSMIDEYPILAVAAAFACGETRMRGLAELRVKESDRLGAVAKGLREAGVENEIAGDDLIVEGRAGDVPGGGTVMTHLDHRIAMSFLCLGLSSRSPMAIDDSSMIATSFPKFRSLMERLGARFE
;
A
#
# COMPACT_ATOMS: atom_id res chain seq x y z
N MET A 1 53.23 16.78 24.76
CA MET A 1 54.37 16.92 23.84
C MET A 1 54.14 15.97 22.69
N ASP A 2 54.15 16.54 21.50
CA ASP A 2 54.38 15.99 20.16
C ASP A 2 53.52 14.83 19.63
N TRP A 3 52.80 15.15 18.54
CA TRP A 3 52.41 14.19 17.52
C TRP A 3 53.47 14.20 16.43
N THR A 4 53.83 13.01 15.94
CA THR A 4 54.47 12.83 14.64
C THR A 4 53.56 11.98 13.75
N VAL A 5 53.31 12.46 12.54
CA VAL A 5 52.50 11.80 11.50
C VAL A 5 53.40 10.93 10.63
N VAL A 6 52.99 9.70 10.30
CA VAL A 6 53.54 8.98 9.14
C VAL A 6 52.43 8.25 8.37
N SER A 7 52.43 8.45 7.04
CA SER A 7 51.54 7.91 6.02
C SER A 7 51.82 6.44 5.68
N ARG A 8 50.80 5.76 5.13
CA ARG A 8 50.86 4.37 4.64
C ARG A 8 51.80 4.19 3.44
N ASP A 9 52.41 3.00 3.36
CA ASP A 9 52.72 2.34 2.09
C ASP A 9 52.53 0.80 2.22
N PRO A 10 52.30 0.06 1.11
CA PRO A 10 51.70 -1.27 1.07
C PRO A 10 52.74 -2.40 0.92
N GLY A 11 52.42 -3.60 1.41
CA GLY A 11 53.16 -4.81 1.01
C GLY A 11 53.05 -6.03 1.92
N ARG A 12 52.62 -7.13 1.29
CA ARG A 12 53.05 -8.54 1.48
C ARG A 12 52.72 -9.35 2.76
N THR A 13 52.03 -10.47 2.46
CA THR A 13 52.30 -11.89 2.82
C THR A 13 52.13 -12.40 4.26
N GLY A 14 51.38 -13.52 4.37
CA GLY A 14 51.69 -14.62 5.29
C GLY A 14 50.58 -15.01 6.28
N THR A 15 50.01 -16.20 6.11
CA THR A 15 49.33 -17.02 7.16
C THR A 15 50.34 -18.05 7.71
N PRO A 16 50.30 -18.48 9.00
CA PRO A 16 49.29 -19.45 9.47
C PRO A 16 48.80 -19.27 10.93
N ALA A 17 47.84 -20.12 11.29
CA ALA A 17 46.96 -20.10 12.46
C ALA A 17 47.55 -20.53 13.82
N ALA A 18 47.03 -19.97 14.93
CA ALA A 18 46.56 -20.62 16.19
C ALA A 18 46.61 -19.62 17.38
N VAL A 19 45.81 -19.60 18.47
CA VAL A 19 44.58 -20.24 18.97
C VAL A 19 44.20 -19.45 20.27
N TYR A 20 42.89 -19.15 20.44
CA TYR A 20 42.09 -18.68 21.64
C TYR A 20 42.42 -17.34 22.34
N PRO A 21 41.47 -16.66 23.06
CA PRO A 21 40.14 -17.10 23.55
C PRO A 21 38.94 -16.20 23.13
N HIS A 22 37.72 -16.73 23.28
CA HIS A 22 36.47 -15.96 23.14
C HIS A 22 36.41 -14.77 24.10
N PRO A 23 35.93 -13.60 23.62
CA PRO A 23 34.80 -12.93 24.27
C PRO A 23 33.86 -12.26 23.23
N PRO A 24 32.93 -11.39 23.64
CA PRO A 24 31.51 -11.62 23.88
C PRO A 24 30.59 -11.29 22.68
N ARG A 25 29.33 -11.73 22.75
CA ARG A 25 28.26 -11.27 21.86
C ARG A 25 28.10 -9.74 21.94
N PHE A 26 28.20 -9.06 20.79
CA PHE A 26 27.72 -7.69 20.61
C PHE A 26 26.85 -7.58 19.36
N THR A 27 25.64 -7.08 19.58
CA THR A 27 24.69 -6.53 18.62
C THR A 27 25.03 -5.06 18.35
N SER A 28 25.01 -4.61 17.09
CA SER A 28 24.41 -3.33 16.65
C SER A 28 24.87 -2.92 15.24
N GLN A 29 23.88 -2.48 14.48
CA GLN A 29 23.96 -1.81 13.19
C GLN A 29 24.60 -0.42 13.34
N THR A 30 25.46 -0.05 12.40
CA THR A 30 25.99 1.31 12.25
C THR A 30 25.14 2.06 11.23
N SER A 31 24.56 3.19 11.61
CA SER A 31 23.95 4.15 10.68
C SER A 31 24.97 5.24 10.35
N ALA A 32 25.11 5.60 9.08
CA ALA A 32 25.93 6.72 8.61
C ALA A 32 25.04 7.87 8.14
N LEU A 33 25.42 9.11 8.44
CA LEU A 33 24.76 10.34 7.98
C LEU A 33 25.57 10.93 6.82
N PHE A 34 24.92 11.12 5.66
CA PHE A 34 25.50 11.78 4.49
C PHE A 34 24.95 13.20 4.42
N LEU A 35 25.81 14.21 4.57
CA LEU A 35 25.49 15.62 4.34
C LEU A 35 26.17 16.06 3.05
N LEU A 36 25.37 16.44 2.06
CA LEU A 36 25.85 17.01 0.79
C LEU A 36 25.70 18.53 0.83
N SER A 37 26.83 19.20 0.60
CA SER A 37 27.02 20.62 0.24
C SER A 37 26.80 21.73 1.28
N ASP A 38 27.67 22.73 1.14
CA ASP A 38 27.95 23.87 2.01
C ASP A 38 26.82 24.92 2.02
N LEU A 39 26.50 25.45 3.21
CA LEU A 39 25.56 26.56 3.38
C LEU A 39 26.35 27.90 3.46
N ALA A 40 26.01 28.86 2.60
CA ALA A 40 26.55 30.23 2.67
C ALA A 40 25.55 31.15 3.40
N ILE A 41 26.04 32.00 4.31
CA ILE A 41 25.28 33.04 5.02
C ILE A 41 25.75 34.40 4.48
N ASP A 42 24.81 35.26 4.08
CA ASP A 42 25.04 36.66 3.70
C ASP A 42 24.82 37.59 4.92
N GLU A 43 25.61 38.66 5.02
CA GLU A 43 25.70 39.54 6.20
C GLU A 43 24.61 40.64 6.28
N ILE A 44 23.56 40.61 5.45
CA ILE A 44 22.52 41.67 5.47
C ILE A 44 21.10 41.13 5.21
N ALA A 45 20.66 40.11 5.94
CA ALA A 45 19.24 39.76 5.98
C ALA A 45 18.87 39.13 7.32
N ASP A 46 17.77 39.57 7.93
CA ASP A 46 17.11 38.82 9.00
C ASP A 46 16.64 37.47 8.42
N ILE A 47 17.22 36.36 8.89
CA ILE A 47 16.97 35.01 8.36
C ILE A 47 15.92 34.29 9.21
N VAL A 48 14.87 33.79 8.57
CA VAL A 48 14.03 32.72 9.11
C VAL A 48 14.55 31.39 8.57
N ALA A 49 15.06 30.54 9.45
CA ALA A 49 15.53 29.20 9.10
C ALA A 49 14.44 28.17 9.39
N ILE A 50 14.01 27.45 8.34
CA ILE A 50 13.06 26.33 8.47
C ILE A 50 13.87 25.04 8.35
N LEU A 51 13.97 24.30 9.45
CA LEU A 51 14.64 23.01 9.49
C LEU A 51 13.60 21.89 9.32
N PHE A 52 13.80 21.03 8.31
CA PHE A 52 13.00 19.82 8.15
C PHE A 52 13.74 18.62 8.76
N LEU A 53 13.13 18.00 9.77
CA LEU A 53 13.60 16.74 10.32
C LEU A 53 13.03 15.59 9.49
N PHE A 54 13.90 14.97 8.70
CA PHE A 54 13.58 13.74 7.97
C PHE A 54 13.90 12.54 8.85
N LEU A 55 12.88 12.00 9.51
CA LEU A 55 12.93 10.61 10.00
C LEU A 55 12.51 9.72 8.84
N GLU A 56 13.28 8.67 8.55
CA GLU A 56 12.96 7.72 7.49
C GLU A 56 11.48 7.30 7.62
N LYS A 57 10.72 7.73 6.61
CA LYS A 57 9.33 7.40 6.26
C LYS A 57 8.18 8.33 6.67
N ARG A 58 8.36 9.47 7.35
CA ARG A 58 7.36 10.57 7.38
C ARG A 58 8.03 11.91 7.70
N ILE A 59 7.64 12.99 7.00
CA ILE A 59 7.80 14.34 7.55
C ILE A 59 6.81 14.45 8.71
N VAL A 60 7.29 14.58 9.93
CA VAL A 60 6.40 14.66 11.12
C VAL A 60 5.98 16.12 11.40
N GLY A 61 6.60 17.09 10.73
CA GLY A 61 6.21 18.51 10.79
C GLY A 61 7.35 19.40 10.32
N GLY A 62 7.01 20.58 9.81
CA GLY A 62 7.95 21.69 9.64
C GLY A 62 7.83 22.64 10.82
N PHE A 63 8.96 23.03 11.40
CA PHE A 63 8.99 24.07 12.43
C PHE A 63 9.26 25.41 11.76
N ASN A 64 8.39 26.39 12.00
CA ASN A 64 8.70 27.77 11.67
C ASN A 64 9.20 28.47 12.93
N PHE A 65 10.39 29.04 12.85
CA PHE A 65 11.01 29.78 13.95
C PHE A 65 10.98 31.27 13.59
N ASP A 66 10.18 32.05 14.30
CA ASP A 66 10.34 33.50 14.26
C ASP A 66 11.50 33.85 15.20
N ILE A 67 12.67 34.09 14.58
CA ILE A 67 13.85 34.55 15.30
C ILE A 67 13.87 36.07 15.23
N VAL A 68 13.74 36.72 16.38
CA VAL A 68 13.92 38.16 16.49
C VAL A 68 15.26 38.39 17.14
N VAL A 69 16.21 38.93 16.37
CA VAL A 69 17.49 39.40 16.91
C VAL A 69 17.24 40.75 17.54
N ARG A 70 17.48 40.88 18.85
CA ARG A 70 17.61 42.19 19.48
C ARG A 70 19.10 42.48 19.68
N HIS A 71 19.44 43.75 19.52
CA HIS A 71 20.80 44.31 19.56
C HIS A 71 21.78 43.54 20.47
N ASP A 72 22.96 43.29 19.90
CA ASP A 72 24.18 42.76 20.51
C ASP A 72 24.06 41.37 21.17
N HIS A 73 23.87 40.39 20.30
CA HIS A 73 24.19 38.96 20.46
C HIS A 73 23.18 38.06 21.20
N ASP A 74 22.01 38.55 21.57
CA ASP A 74 20.95 37.68 22.10
C ASP A 74 19.91 37.30 21.03
N LEU A 75 19.75 35.99 20.84
CA LEU A 75 18.82 35.39 19.90
C LEU A 75 17.54 35.02 20.65
N VAL A 76 16.44 35.73 20.39
CA VAL A 76 15.15 35.45 21.04
C VAL A 76 14.25 34.71 20.06
N LEU A 77 13.85 33.51 20.45
CA LEU A 77 12.88 32.68 19.74
C LEU A 77 11.47 33.20 20.10
N ALA A 78 10.87 33.99 19.21
CA ALA A 78 9.64 34.71 19.48
C ALA A 78 8.38 33.84 19.25
N GLY A 79 8.50 32.75 18.50
CA GLY A 79 7.40 31.81 18.29
C GLY A 79 7.84 30.49 17.64
N VAL A 80 7.19 29.40 18.04
CA VAL A 80 7.27 28.10 17.37
C VAL A 80 5.89 27.81 16.78
N GLY A 81 5.80 27.85 15.45
CA GLY A 81 4.60 27.44 14.72
C GLY A 81 4.76 26.03 14.16
N PHE A 82 3.71 25.21 14.27
CA PHE A 82 3.64 23.91 13.61
C PHE A 82 2.94 24.07 12.25
N LEU A 83 3.59 23.64 11.17
CA LEU A 83 2.95 23.56 9.85
C LEU A 83 2.45 22.15 9.56
N GLU A 84 1.14 22.04 9.27
CA GLU A 84 0.53 20.81 8.77
C GLU A 84 0.74 20.63 7.25
N TRP A 85 0.93 19.37 6.85
CA TRP A 85 1.20 18.91 5.48
C TRP A 85 0.28 19.50 4.40
N ASN A 86 -0.98 19.77 4.74
CA ASN A 86 -1.99 20.20 3.78
C ASN A 86 -1.77 21.62 3.21
N GLN A 87 -0.88 22.41 3.82
CA GLN A 87 -0.54 23.76 3.33
C GLN A 87 0.61 23.80 2.29
N LEU A 88 1.31 22.68 2.07
CA LEU A 88 2.44 22.58 1.13
C LEU A 88 2.02 21.75 -0.09
N ARG A 89 1.28 22.34 -1.04
CA ARG A 89 0.88 21.66 -2.29
C ARG A 89 1.42 22.37 -3.54
N CYS A 90 2.69 22.12 -3.90
CA CYS A 90 3.16 22.23 -5.30
C CYS A 90 4.35 21.27 -5.57
N TRP A 91 4.19 20.37 -6.54
CA TRP A 91 5.17 19.71 -7.45
C TRP A 91 6.64 19.48 -7.00
N HIS A 92 7.13 18.27 -7.31
CA HIS A 92 8.48 17.73 -7.05
C HIS A 92 9.61 18.54 -7.72
N HIS A 93 9.92 19.70 -7.17
CA HIS A 93 11.18 20.41 -7.34
C HIS A 93 11.66 20.79 -5.93
N PHE A 94 12.96 20.68 -5.66
CA PHE A 94 13.55 21.23 -4.44
C PHE A 94 13.36 22.75 -4.46
N TYR A 95 12.44 23.26 -3.66
CA TYR A 95 12.30 24.70 -3.45
C TYR A 95 12.85 25.03 -2.06
N LEU A 96 13.93 25.80 -2.04
CA LEU A 96 14.21 26.67 -0.91
C LEU A 96 13.35 27.92 -1.11
N ILE A 97 12.27 28.05 -0.34
CA ILE A 97 11.42 29.24 -0.39
C ILE A 97 11.92 30.22 0.68
N LEU A 98 12.54 31.30 0.24
CA LEU A 98 12.85 32.46 1.08
C LEU A 98 11.78 33.52 0.83
N VAL A 99 10.88 33.72 1.80
CA VAL A 99 9.87 34.79 1.72
C VAL A 99 10.41 36.01 2.46
N GLY A 100 10.87 37.02 1.71
CA GLY A 100 11.22 38.33 2.27
C GLY A 100 10.01 39.28 2.22
N ARG A 101 9.70 39.97 3.33
CA ARG A 101 8.69 41.03 3.33
C ARG A 101 9.36 42.34 2.94
N GLY A 102 9.04 42.86 1.76
CA GLY A 102 9.45 44.20 1.33
C GLY A 102 8.70 45.27 2.12
N GLY A 103 9.42 46.08 2.88
CA GLY A 103 8.84 47.15 3.69
C GLY A 103 9.84 48.00 4.44
N ALA A 104 10.82 48.59 3.74
CA ALA A 104 11.32 49.94 4.01
C ALA A 104 12.43 50.27 2.99
N MET A 105 12.06 51.06 1.98
CA MET A 105 13.01 52.01 1.41
C MET A 105 13.47 52.92 2.56
N ASP A 106 14.73 52.83 2.95
CA ASP A 106 15.61 53.98 3.02
C ASP A 106 16.99 53.57 3.54
N CYS A 107 17.98 53.77 2.65
CA CYS A 107 19.41 54.00 2.89
C CYS A 107 20.29 53.19 1.93
N ALA A 108 20.07 53.39 0.64
CA ALA A 108 21.16 53.26 -0.32
C ALA A 108 22.24 54.29 0.02
N ARG A 109 23.34 53.88 0.68
CA ARG A 109 24.59 54.64 0.64
C ARG A 109 25.83 53.78 0.85
N LYS A 110 26.50 53.57 -0.28
CA LYS A 110 27.95 53.36 -0.46
C LYS A 110 28.53 52.06 0.11
N ARG A 111 28.87 51.13 -0.79
CA ARG A 111 30.28 50.73 -0.99
C ARG A 111 30.46 50.04 -2.34
N ARG A 112 31.44 50.56 -3.08
CA ARG A 112 31.97 50.03 -4.33
C ARG A 112 32.85 48.82 -4.03
N GLY A 113 32.83 47.86 -4.95
CA GLY A 113 33.94 46.94 -5.17
C GLY A 113 33.67 45.53 -4.68
N LEU A 114 33.25 44.66 -5.60
CA LEU A 114 33.69 43.26 -5.78
C LEU A 114 32.84 42.66 -6.92
N ARG A 115 33.32 42.80 -8.16
CA ARG A 115 32.83 42.06 -9.34
C ARG A 115 33.80 40.92 -9.63
N ASN A 116 33.27 39.71 -9.86
CA ASN A 116 33.91 38.53 -10.48
C ASN A 116 35.14 37.91 -9.79
N ARG A 117 34.99 37.23 -8.64
CA ARG A 117 35.87 36.10 -8.22
C ARG A 117 35.14 35.07 -7.34
N SER A 118 35.49 33.78 -7.49
CA SER A 118 35.12 32.67 -6.59
C SER A 118 36.16 32.46 -5.49
N ALA A 119 35.72 32.19 -4.26
CA ALA A 119 36.59 31.95 -3.10
C ALA A 119 36.82 30.44 -2.84
N PHE A 120 37.76 29.87 -3.61
CA PHE A 120 38.56 28.65 -3.35
C PHE A 120 37.96 27.23 -3.28
N ARG A 121 38.87 26.26 -3.52
CA ARG A 121 38.75 24.81 -3.79
C ARG A 121 39.11 23.95 -2.56
N THR A 122 38.63 22.70 -2.61
CA THR A 122 38.80 21.57 -1.68
C THR A 122 40.23 21.16 -1.33
N GLY A 123 40.45 20.71 -0.09
CA GLY A 123 41.59 19.82 0.24
C GLY A 123 41.74 19.50 1.73
N GLY A 124 41.52 18.24 2.12
CA GLY A 124 42.02 17.68 3.39
C GLY A 124 40.98 16.93 4.23
N GLY A 125 40.72 15.66 3.91
CA GLY A 125 39.89 14.77 4.75
C GLY A 125 40.51 14.54 6.13
N ARG A 126 39.68 14.58 7.18
CA ARG A 126 40.03 14.11 8.53
C ARG A 126 38.91 13.22 9.08
N PHE A 127 39.30 12.11 9.69
CA PHE A 127 38.42 11.20 10.45
C PHE A 127 38.46 11.58 11.93
N VAL A 128 37.30 11.57 12.60
CA VAL A 128 37.19 11.73 14.06
C VAL A 128 36.69 10.42 14.65
N LYS A 129 37.41 9.88 15.64
CA LYS A 129 37.06 8.67 16.40
C LYS A 129 36.31 9.10 17.67
N ILE A 130 35.07 8.64 17.83
CA ILE A 130 34.28 8.84 19.06
C ILE A 130 34.43 7.59 19.92
N GLU A 131 35.16 7.69 21.03
CA GLU A 131 35.30 6.61 22.00
C GLU A 131 34.19 6.70 23.07
N LYS A 132 33.35 5.66 23.08
CA LYS A 132 32.31 5.32 24.07
C LYS A 132 31.03 6.17 24.07
N THR A 133 30.06 5.56 23.40
CA THR A 133 28.62 5.78 23.30
C THR A 133 27.85 5.92 24.61
N ARG A 134 26.82 6.77 24.59
CA ARG A 134 25.45 6.50 25.08
C ARG A 134 24.45 7.54 24.52
N ALA A 135 24.01 7.31 23.28
CA ALA A 135 22.94 8.06 22.64
C ALA A 135 21.58 7.54 23.13
N ALA A 136 20.96 8.25 24.07
CA ALA A 136 19.56 8.04 24.48
C ALA A 136 18.88 9.30 25.07
N VAL A 137 19.50 10.48 25.00
CA VAL A 137 19.11 11.60 25.90
C VAL A 137 18.63 12.88 25.19
N LEU A 138 18.72 13.02 23.86
CA LEU A 138 18.41 14.32 23.25
C LEU A 138 16.91 14.66 23.13
N ALA A 139 15.99 13.68 23.23
CA ALA A 139 14.55 13.96 23.25
C ALA A 139 14.02 14.27 24.67
N MET A 140 14.80 14.01 25.71
CA MET A 140 14.41 14.19 27.12
C MET A 140 15.21 15.28 27.85
N MET A 141 16.14 15.99 27.18
CA MET A 141 16.85 17.12 27.80
C MET A 141 16.08 18.45 27.74
N LEU A 142 15.16 18.66 26.80
CA LEU A 142 14.45 19.95 26.70
C LEU A 142 13.31 20.13 27.71
N ILE A 143 12.82 19.05 28.33
CA ILE A 143 11.71 19.12 29.31
C ILE A 143 12.24 19.24 30.75
N THR A 144 13.49 18.85 31.01
CA THR A 144 14.02 18.75 32.38
C THR A 144 15.11 19.76 32.75
N GLU A 145 15.68 20.51 31.79
CA GLU A 145 16.66 21.58 32.08
C GLU A 145 16.10 23.02 32.02
N PHE A 146 14.87 23.24 31.54
CA PHE A 146 14.27 24.59 31.46
C PHE A 146 13.07 24.83 32.39
N GLY A 147 12.99 24.06 33.48
CA GLY A 147 12.13 24.30 34.66
C GLY A 147 11.05 25.39 34.53
N PHE A 148 9.96 25.11 33.80
CA PHE A 148 8.80 26.00 33.80
C PHE A 148 7.98 25.75 35.06
N GLY A 149 8.37 26.46 36.13
CA GLY A 149 7.56 26.63 37.33
C GLY A 149 6.41 27.60 37.06
N HIS A 150 5.23 27.29 37.59
CA HIS A 150 4.09 28.22 37.59
C HIS A 150 4.43 29.44 38.45
N GLY A 151 4.55 30.60 37.81
CA GLY A 151 4.60 31.91 38.44
C GLY A 151 3.51 32.81 37.87
N THR A 152 2.56 33.18 38.72
CA THR A 152 1.54 34.20 38.46
C THR A 152 2.18 35.57 38.25
N TYR A 153 1.76 36.32 37.22
CA TYR A 153 1.34 37.72 37.28
C TYR A 153 0.95 38.23 35.88
N LEU A 154 -0.34 38.55 35.72
CA LEU A 154 -0.83 39.45 34.68
C LEU A 154 -0.53 40.89 35.11
N SER A 155 -0.13 41.74 34.16
CA SER A 155 -0.60 43.12 34.16
C SER A 155 -1.09 43.49 32.75
N LYS A 156 -2.32 44.02 32.75
CA LYS A 156 -3.07 44.54 31.61
C LYS A 156 -2.36 45.75 31.02
N GLU A 157 -2.41 45.92 29.70
CA GLU A 157 -3.13 47.05 29.07
C GLU A 157 -3.11 47.04 27.53
N ARG A 158 -4.32 47.12 26.96
CA ARG A 158 -4.74 47.77 25.70
C ARG A 158 -4.28 47.22 24.34
N LEU A 159 -5.26 46.68 23.60
CA LEU A 159 -5.73 47.10 22.24
C LEU A 159 -6.76 46.06 21.74
N CYS A 160 -8.05 46.16 22.08
CA CYS A 160 -9.13 46.81 21.29
C CYS A 160 -9.20 46.40 19.80
N GLY A 161 -10.05 45.43 19.45
CA GLY A 161 -11.15 45.61 18.48
C GLY A 161 -11.28 44.47 17.45
N PRO A 162 -12.48 44.16 16.89
CA PRO A 162 -12.92 42.78 16.66
C PRO A 162 -12.83 42.30 15.20
N VAL A 163 -12.68 40.98 15.01
CA VAL A 163 -13.11 40.28 13.78
C VAL A 163 -13.99 39.10 14.22
N SER A 164 -15.28 39.27 14.00
CA SER A 164 -16.34 38.27 14.20
C SER A 164 -16.31 37.19 13.10
N ASP A 165 -16.89 36.04 13.44
CA ASP A 165 -17.28 34.92 12.58
C ASP A 165 -16.25 33.79 12.32
N ALA A 166 -15.91 33.10 13.41
CA ALA A 166 -15.74 31.64 13.39
C ALA A 166 -16.31 31.04 14.68
N MET A 167 -17.17 30.03 14.55
CA MET A 167 -17.85 29.35 15.66
C MET A 167 -16.85 28.71 16.65
N PRO A 168 -17.22 28.59 17.95
CA PRO A 168 -16.29 28.30 19.02
C PRO A 168 -15.95 26.80 19.11
N ALA A 169 -14.65 26.50 19.21
CA ALA A 169 -14.18 25.26 19.79
C ALA A 169 -14.59 25.23 21.28
N CYS A 170 -15.07 24.08 21.75
CA CYS A 170 -15.43 23.84 23.15
C CYS A 170 -14.44 24.46 24.14
N GLN A 171 -14.91 25.44 24.91
CA GLN A 171 -14.26 25.85 26.16
C GLN A 171 -14.61 24.82 27.24
N MET A 172 -13.60 24.16 27.80
CA MET A 172 -13.72 23.58 29.13
C MET A 172 -13.40 24.68 30.15
N GLU A 173 -14.41 25.15 30.87
CA GLU A 173 -14.23 25.86 32.12
C GLU A 173 -13.72 24.89 33.19
N VAL A 174 -12.62 25.24 33.85
CA VAL A 174 -12.27 24.68 35.16
C VAL A 174 -12.46 25.82 36.16
N GLU A 175 -13.56 25.78 36.92
CA GLU A 175 -13.71 26.57 38.13
C GLU A 175 -12.70 26.08 39.17
N SER A 176 -11.66 26.87 39.44
CA SER A 176 -10.83 26.71 40.64
C SER A 176 -11.39 27.58 41.76
N ARG A 177 -12.30 27.05 42.57
CA ARG A 177 -12.61 27.63 43.89
C ARG A 177 -11.74 26.94 44.94
N SER A 178 -10.71 27.63 45.42
CA SER A 178 -10.13 27.38 46.73
C SER A 178 -10.50 28.55 47.65
N ARG A 179 -11.51 28.34 48.49
CA ARG A 179 -11.58 28.98 49.81
C ARG A 179 -11.71 27.86 50.82
N PHE A 180 -10.69 27.76 51.67
CA PHE A 180 -10.87 27.26 53.02
C PHE A 180 -11.93 28.13 53.69
N ASP A 181 -12.98 27.49 54.19
CA ASP A 181 -13.73 28.00 55.33
C ASP A 181 -13.81 26.89 56.36
N ASP A 182 -13.38 27.23 57.55
CA ASP A 182 -13.39 26.40 58.75
C ASP A 182 -14.82 26.28 59.24
N SER A 183 -15.44 25.14 59.01
CA SER A 183 -16.46 24.60 59.93
C SER A 183 -16.97 23.26 59.42
N VAL A 184 -16.74 22.21 60.20
CA VAL A 184 -17.79 21.33 60.75
C VAL A 184 -17.10 20.12 61.43
N PRO A 185 -17.62 19.66 62.58
CA PRO A 185 -16.84 19.01 63.62
C PRO A 185 -16.68 17.50 63.48
N SER A 186 -15.64 17.03 64.17
CA SER A 186 -15.43 15.68 64.71
C SER A 186 -16.71 14.86 64.94
N ALA A 187 -16.79 13.68 64.33
CA ALA A 187 -17.33 12.48 64.98
C ALA A 187 -17.02 11.21 64.18
N MET A 188 -16.60 10.17 64.91
CA MET A 188 -16.60 8.75 64.55
C MET A 188 -15.53 8.22 63.59
N LEU A 189 -14.34 8.00 64.14
CA LEU A 189 -13.58 6.77 63.88
C LEU A 189 -13.39 6.03 65.21
N PRO A 190 -13.78 4.75 65.34
CA PRO A 190 -13.24 3.91 66.39
C PRO A 190 -11.82 3.50 66.04
N ALA A 191 -10.96 3.64 67.04
CA ALA A 191 -9.57 3.26 67.06
C ALA A 191 -9.36 1.74 66.92
N SER A 192 -8.32 1.35 66.20
CA SER A 192 -7.33 0.38 66.69
C SER A 192 -6.20 0.20 65.67
N ARG A 193 -5.10 0.91 65.90
CA ARG A 193 -3.78 0.56 65.36
C ARG A 193 -3.14 -0.45 66.31
N LYS A 194 -2.75 -1.62 65.79
CA LYS A 194 -1.57 -2.36 66.26
C LYS A 194 -0.89 -3.07 65.08
N GLY A 195 0.28 -2.53 64.73
CA GLY A 195 1.48 -3.20 64.21
C GLY A 195 1.40 -4.09 62.98
N LEU A 196 2.06 -3.68 61.89
CA LEU A 196 2.99 -4.50 61.10
C LEU A 196 3.77 -3.63 60.10
N GLU A 197 5.05 -3.96 59.95
CA GLU A 197 6.13 -3.33 59.18
C GLU A 197 5.90 -3.26 57.65
N PRO A 198 6.61 -2.36 56.92
CA PRO A 198 6.36 -2.10 55.50
C PRO A 198 7.15 -3.03 54.60
N ARG A 199 6.51 -4.09 54.09
CA ARG A 199 6.90 -4.74 52.84
C ARG A 199 5.65 -5.07 52.03
N ASP A 200 5.73 -4.76 50.74
CA ASP A 200 4.76 -5.09 49.69
C ASP A 200 3.45 -4.26 49.66
N ALA A 201 3.57 -3.02 49.17
CA ALA A 201 2.44 -2.29 48.59
C ALA A 201 2.52 -2.39 47.05
N LEU A 202 1.84 -3.40 46.49
CA LEU A 202 1.41 -3.40 45.10
C LEU A 202 0.45 -2.22 44.89
N VAL A 203 0.92 -1.17 44.22
CA VAL A 203 0.04 -0.09 43.75
C VAL A 203 -0.63 -0.53 42.46
N TYR A 204 -1.91 -0.92 42.58
CA TYR A 204 -2.85 -0.92 41.47
C TYR A 204 -3.02 0.53 40.99
N SER A 205 -2.38 0.89 39.88
CA SER A 205 -2.76 2.08 39.13
C SER A 205 -3.82 1.66 38.10
N ARG A 206 -5.07 2.00 38.39
CA ARG A 206 -6.13 2.05 37.38
C ARG A 206 -5.77 3.18 36.42
N LEU A 207 -5.33 2.82 35.22
CA LEU A 207 -5.16 3.74 34.11
C LEU A 207 -6.57 4.20 33.67
N PHE A 208 -7.03 5.34 34.19
CA PHE A 208 -8.11 6.07 33.54
C PHE A 208 -7.51 6.74 32.31
N VAL A 209 -7.64 6.08 31.16
CA VAL A 209 -7.29 6.67 29.87
C VAL A 209 -8.37 7.70 29.54
N CYS A 210 -8.00 8.97 29.59
CA CYS A 210 -8.78 10.08 29.05
C CYS A 210 -8.98 9.83 27.54
N GLY A 211 -10.24 9.76 27.09
CA GLY A 211 -10.65 9.43 25.72
C GLY A 211 -10.27 10.44 24.63
N ALA A 212 -9.32 11.34 24.87
CA ALA A 212 -8.91 12.41 23.95
C ALA A 212 -7.52 12.22 23.32
N CYS A 213 -6.82 11.11 23.61
CA CYS A 213 -5.58 10.73 22.92
C CYS A 213 -5.75 9.48 22.04
N MET A 214 -6.85 9.43 21.29
CA MET A 214 -6.95 8.56 20.12
C MET A 214 -6.14 9.22 19.00
N GLU A 215 -5.16 8.48 18.48
CA GLU A 215 -4.41 8.80 17.29
C GLU A 215 -5.33 9.38 16.20
N ALA A 216 -4.89 10.40 15.48
CA ALA A 216 -5.55 10.88 14.28
C ALA A 216 -5.49 9.79 13.19
N LEU A 217 -6.35 8.78 13.34
CA LEU A 217 -6.67 7.78 12.34
C LEU A 217 -7.42 8.50 11.21
N ALA A 218 -7.14 8.09 9.98
CA ALA A 218 -7.96 8.49 8.83
C ALA A 218 -9.44 8.25 9.17
N PRO A 219 -10.38 9.07 8.67
CA PRO A 219 -11.78 8.91 9.03
C PRO A 219 -12.24 7.51 8.63
N ALA A 220 -12.68 6.75 9.62
CA ALA A 220 -13.26 5.43 9.41
C ALA A 220 -14.47 5.58 8.47
N LEU A 221 -14.49 4.81 7.38
CA LEU A 221 -15.66 4.75 6.51
C LEU A 221 -16.65 3.77 7.12
N VAL A 222 -17.88 4.20 7.34
CA VAL A 222 -18.90 3.37 7.99
C VAL A 222 -19.97 2.97 6.98
N ALA A 223 -20.26 1.68 6.86
CA ALA A 223 -21.39 1.16 6.09
C ALA A 223 -22.55 0.79 7.01
N ARG A 224 -23.78 1.15 6.63
CA ARG A 224 -24.98 0.84 7.42
C ARG A 224 -26.13 0.34 6.56
N ALA A 225 -27.00 -0.44 7.18
CA ALA A 225 -28.27 -0.82 6.59
C ALA A 225 -29.07 0.43 6.19
N GLY A 226 -29.64 0.37 4.99
CA GLY A 226 -30.39 1.45 4.39
C GLY A 226 -31.66 0.94 3.72
N GLY A 227 -31.76 1.14 2.42
CA GLY A 227 -32.82 0.61 1.58
C GLY A 227 -32.30 -0.45 0.59
N PRO A 228 -33.20 -1.00 -0.24
CA PRO A 228 -32.83 -1.97 -1.26
C PRO A 228 -31.88 -1.36 -2.29
N LEU A 229 -30.92 -2.17 -2.77
CA LEU A 229 -30.05 -1.81 -3.88
C LEU A 229 -30.79 -1.99 -5.20
N ARG A 230 -30.86 -0.96 -6.03
CA ARG A 230 -31.58 -0.98 -7.32
C ARG A 230 -30.82 -0.28 -8.42
N GLY A 231 -30.94 -0.80 -9.63
CA GLY A 231 -30.46 -0.14 -10.84
C GLY A 231 -29.57 -1.01 -11.71
N ARG A 232 -28.87 -0.37 -12.64
CA ARG A 232 -27.90 -1.01 -13.54
C ARG A 232 -26.52 -0.42 -13.29
N LEU A 233 -25.49 -1.25 -13.37
CA LEU A 233 -24.11 -0.83 -13.25
C LEU A 233 -23.23 -1.54 -14.27
N LYS A 234 -22.20 -0.87 -14.74
CA LYS A 234 -21.05 -1.51 -15.39
C LYS A 234 -19.87 -1.46 -14.42
N PRO A 235 -19.36 -2.61 -13.95
CA PRO A 235 -18.12 -2.67 -13.19
C PRO A 235 -16.95 -2.06 -13.99
N PRO A 236 -15.86 -1.64 -13.32
CA PRO A 236 -14.68 -1.18 -14.04
C PRO A 236 -14.06 -2.34 -14.84
N GLY A 237 -13.17 -2.01 -15.77
CA GLY A 237 -12.45 -3.01 -16.56
C GLY A 237 -11.63 -3.97 -15.70
N ASP A 238 -11.41 -5.18 -16.20
CA ASP A 238 -10.60 -6.21 -15.55
C ASP A 238 -9.15 -5.73 -15.32
N LYS A 239 -8.72 -5.75 -14.05
CA LYS A 239 -7.37 -5.35 -13.66
C LYS A 239 -6.29 -6.19 -14.34
N SER A 240 -6.50 -7.51 -14.45
CA SER A 240 -5.49 -8.44 -14.97
C SER A 240 -5.27 -8.28 -16.47
N ILE A 241 -6.35 -8.09 -17.24
CA ILE A 241 -6.33 -7.80 -18.67
C ILE A 241 -5.79 -6.39 -18.91
N SER A 242 -6.15 -5.40 -18.07
CA SER A 242 -5.61 -4.04 -18.17
C SER A 242 -4.09 -4.00 -18.06
N HIS A 243 -3.49 -4.72 -17.10
CA HIS A 243 -2.03 -4.86 -17.00
C HIS A 243 -1.42 -5.48 -18.27
N ARG A 244 -2.02 -6.56 -18.77
CA ARG A 244 -1.52 -7.30 -19.94
C ARG A 244 -1.67 -6.51 -21.24
N ALA A 245 -2.73 -5.71 -21.38
CA ALA A 245 -2.94 -4.86 -22.54
C ALA A 245 -1.81 -3.82 -22.66
N LEU A 246 -1.41 -3.22 -21.54
CA LEU A 246 -0.26 -2.32 -21.49
C LEU A 246 1.06 -3.05 -21.78
N ILE A 247 1.30 -4.17 -21.09
CA ILE A 247 2.55 -4.94 -21.20
C ILE A 247 2.75 -5.51 -22.61
N LEU A 248 1.74 -6.12 -23.20
CA LEU A 248 1.83 -6.64 -24.56
C LEU A 248 1.86 -5.51 -25.59
N GLY A 249 1.17 -4.41 -25.32
CA GLY A 249 1.22 -3.21 -26.15
C GLY A 249 2.64 -2.66 -26.32
N ILE A 250 3.46 -2.63 -25.27
CA ILE A 250 4.86 -2.16 -25.39
C ILE A 250 5.76 -3.14 -26.14
N LEU A 251 5.41 -4.43 -26.17
CA LEU A 251 6.17 -5.50 -26.83
C LEU A 251 5.80 -5.65 -28.31
N CYS A 252 4.86 -4.86 -28.82
CA CYS A 252 4.52 -4.81 -30.24
C CYS A 252 5.24 -3.67 -30.94
N VAL A 253 5.51 -3.82 -32.24
CA VAL A 253 5.88 -2.67 -33.09
C VAL A 253 4.60 -2.04 -33.62
N GLY A 254 4.32 -0.79 -33.25
CA GLY A 254 3.14 -0.04 -33.70
C GLY A 254 2.14 0.30 -32.59
N GLU A 255 0.90 0.61 -32.98
CA GLU A 255 -0.12 1.21 -32.12
C GLU A 255 -1.18 0.21 -31.62
N THR A 256 -1.14 -0.10 -30.33
CA THR A 256 -2.20 -0.84 -29.64
C THR A 256 -3.22 0.15 -29.06
N LYS A 257 -4.49 -0.04 -29.39
CA LYS A 257 -5.61 0.75 -28.84
C LYS A 257 -6.29 -0.05 -27.73
N ILE A 258 -6.55 0.59 -26.59
CA ILE A 258 -7.19 -0.05 -25.45
C ILE A 258 -8.43 0.74 -25.07
N GLU A 259 -9.56 0.05 -24.89
CA GLU A 259 -10.82 0.60 -24.40
C GLU A 259 -11.25 -0.13 -23.13
N GLY A 260 -11.89 0.60 -22.21
CA GLY A 260 -12.31 0.05 -20.92
C GLY A 260 -11.16 -0.23 -19.94
N LEU A 261 -9.95 0.32 -20.17
CA LEU A 261 -8.81 0.13 -19.27
C LEU A 261 -9.19 0.58 -17.84
N LEU A 262 -8.89 -0.26 -16.84
CA LEU A 262 -9.02 0.13 -15.44
C LEU A 262 -8.01 1.24 -15.10
N GLU A 263 -8.51 2.40 -14.69
CA GLU A 263 -7.68 3.54 -14.26
C GLU A 263 -7.43 3.54 -12.74
N GLY A 264 -7.16 2.36 -12.18
CA GLY A 264 -6.76 2.19 -10.79
C GLY A 264 -5.26 2.42 -10.59
N GLY A 265 -4.86 2.77 -9.36
CA GLY A 265 -3.46 3.05 -9.02
C GLY A 265 -2.48 1.96 -9.50
N ASP A 266 -2.86 0.68 -9.39
CA ASP A 266 -2.03 -0.44 -9.83
C ASP A 266 -1.71 -0.39 -11.34
N VAL A 267 -2.73 -0.16 -12.16
CA VAL A 267 -2.63 -0.17 -13.63
C VAL A 267 -1.91 1.08 -14.13
N LEU A 268 -2.19 2.24 -13.51
CA LEU A 268 -1.50 3.50 -13.84
C LEU A 268 0.01 3.42 -13.57
N ARG A 269 0.43 2.73 -12.50
CA ARG A 269 1.86 2.46 -12.24
C ARG A 269 2.46 1.57 -13.32
N THR A 270 1.72 0.59 -13.83
CA THR A 270 2.19 -0.23 -14.97
C THR A 270 2.34 0.61 -16.24
N ALA A 271 1.42 1.54 -16.52
CA ALA A 271 1.54 2.45 -17.65
C ALA A 271 2.76 3.38 -17.52
N ALA A 272 3.05 3.88 -16.31
CA ALA A 272 4.25 4.67 -16.04
C ALA A 272 5.54 3.86 -16.25
N VAL A 273 5.58 2.60 -15.82
CA VAL A 273 6.71 1.70 -16.07
C VAL A 273 6.88 1.40 -17.55
N CYS A 274 5.78 1.21 -18.30
CA CYS A 274 5.82 1.06 -19.76
C CYS A 274 6.52 2.26 -20.42
N ALA A 275 6.22 3.48 -19.96
CA ALA A 275 6.90 4.68 -20.44
C ALA A 275 8.39 4.74 -20.07
N ALA A 276 8.74 4.32 -18.85
CA ALA A 276 10.14 4.25 -18.40
C ALA A 276 11.00 3.26 -19.21
N LEU A 277 10.37 2.26 -19.85
CA LEU A 277 11.02 1.28 -20.72
C LEU A 277 11.04 1.70 -22.21
N GLY A 278 10.68 2.96 -22.51
CA GLY A 278 10.82 3.56 -23.84
C GLY A 278 9.56 3.58 -24.70
N ALA A 279 8.46 3.00 -24.25
CA ALA A 279 7.19 3.04 -24.98
C ALA A 279 6.43 4.35 -24.75
N LYS A 280 5.45 4.65 -25.61
CA LYS A 280 4.51 5.75 -25.38
C LYS A 280 3.17 5.18 -24.93
N ALA A 281 2.73 5.45 -23.71
CA ALA A 281 1.42 5.04 -23.22
C ALA A 281 0.59 6.28 -22.87
N GLU A 282 -0.37 6.64 -23.73
CA GLU A 282 -1.12 7.88 -23.62
C GLU A 282 -2.61 7.64 -23.40
N ARG A 283 -3.16 8.31 -22.40
CA ARG A 283 -4.60 8.39 -22.17
C ARG A 283 -5.25 9.29 -23.22
N ARG A 284 -6.27 8.78 -23.92
CA ARG A 284 -7.08 9.48 -24.94
C ARG A 284 -8.51 9.75 -24.50
N GLY A 285 -8.84 9.41 -23.26
CA GLY A 285 -10.15 9.57 -22.66
C GLY A 285 -10.31 8.60 -21.49
N GLU A 286 -11.45 8.65 -20.81
CA GLU A 286 -11.74 7.71 -19.74
C GLU A 286 -11.67 6.26 -20.25
N GLY A 287 -10.76 5.47 -19.68
CA GLY A 287 -10.54 4.07 -20.05
C GLY A 287 -10.03 3.86 -21.47
N ARG A 288 -9.72 4.93 -22.23
CA ARG A 288 -9.21 4.86 -23.61
C ARG A 288 -7.74 5.20 -23.64
N TRP A 289 -6.92 4.27 -24.07
CA TRP A 289 -5.46 4.39 -24.10
C TRP A 289 -4.88 4.01 -25.45
N LEU A 290 -3.80 4.67 -25.83
CA LEU A 290 -2.99 4.36 -27.00
C LEU A 290 -1.59 4.00 -26.51
N VAL A 291 -1.11 2.81 -26.88
CA VAL A 291 0.24 2.34 -26.58
C VAL A 291 1.01 2.20 -27.88
N GLN A 292 2.04 3.01 -28.07
CA GLN A 292 3.03 2.84 -29.14
C GLN A 292 4.20 2.04 -28.56
N GLY A 293 4.28 0.77 -28.96
CA GLY A 293 5.30 -0.15 -28.46
C GLY A 293 6.61 -0.10 -29.25
N CYS A 294 7.65 -0.64 -28.63
CA CYS A 294 9.00 -0.69 -29.17
C CYS A 294 9.31 -2.02 -29.87
N GLY A 295 8.52 -3.07 -29.60
CA GLY A 295 8.80 -4.44 -30.04
C GLY A 295 9.61 -5.26 -29.02
N ILE A 296 9.52 -6.58 -29.14
CA ILE A 296 10.36 -7.52 -28.38
C ILE A 296 11.84 -7.23 -28.65
N GLY A 297 12.67 -7.31 -27.60
CA GLY A 297 14.11 -7.07 -27.69
C GLY A 297 14.52 -5.58 -27.73
N SER A 298 13.57 -4.65 -27.81
CA SER A 298 13.85 -3.22 -28.06
C SER A 298 13.52 -2.29 -26.88
N LEU A 299 13.37 -2.86 -25.67
CA LEU A 299 13.11 -2.09 -24.46
C LEU A 299 14.35 -1.30 -24.02
N LEU A 300 14.13 -0.08 -23.51
CA LEU A 300 15.20 0.76 -22.97
C LEU A 300 15.44 0.43 -21.50
N ALA A 301 16.71 0.43 -21.09
CA ALA A 301 17.06 0.34 -19.68
C ALA A 301 16.52 1.60 -18.94
N PRO A 302 15.73 1.43 -17.86
CA PRO A 302 15.19 2.55 -17.13
C PRO A 302 16.31 3.28 -16.37
N ARG A 303 16.22 4.61 -16.30
CA ARG A 303 17.17 5.44 -15.53
C ARG A 303 16.90 5.42 -14.02
N GLU A 304 15.62 5.32 -13.68
CA GLU A 304 15.11 5.38 -12.31
C GLU A 304 14.53 4.01 -11.89
N THR A 305 14.29 3.86 -10.60
CA THR A 305 13.57 2.70 -10.05
C THR A 305 12.15 2.60 -10.62
N LEU A 306 11.77 1.40 -11.04
CA LEU A 306 10.42 1.06 -11.46
C LEU A 306 9.53 0.88 -10.22
N ASP A 307 8.76 1.92 -9.89
CA ASP A 307 7.82 1.93 -8.76
C ASP A 307 6.44 1.39 -9.15
N PHE A 308 6.04 0.27 -8.55
CA PHE A 308 4.75 -0.38 -8.77
C PHE A 308 3.69 -0.04 -7.72
N GLY A 309 3.99 0.79 -6.72
CA GLY A 309 3.11 1.01 -5.57
C GLY A 309 2.71 -0.32 -4.92
N ASN A 310 1.42 -0.66 -4.95
CA ASN A 310 0.89 -1.91 -4.40
C ASN A 310 0.78 -3.06 -5.42
N SER A 311 1.08 -2.79 -6.70
CA SER A 311 0.77 -3.70 -7.82
C SER A 311 1.70 -4.91 -7.90
N GLY A 312 1.35 -5.97 -7.18
CA GLY A 312 2.03 -7.26 -7.30
C GLY A 312 1.89 -7.90 -8.69
N THR A 313 0.79 -7.66 -9.40
CA THR A 313 0.62 -8.17 -10.77
C THR A 313 1.53 -7.43 -11.75
N GLY A 314 1.52 -6.10 -11.74
CA GLY A 314 2.38 -5.30 -12.61
C GLY A 314 3.85 -5.65 -12.41
N MET A 315 4.31 -5.66 -11.16
CA MET A 315 5.72 -5.94 -10.83
C MET A 315 6.17 -7.30 -11.31
N ARG A 316 5.44 -8.37 -10.98
CA ARG A 316 5.87 -9.75 -11.27
C ARG A 316 5.86 -10.07 -12.76
N LEU A 317 4.86 -9.58 -13.50
CA LEU A 317 4.84 -9.75 -14.95
C LEU A 317 5.96 -8.93 -15.61
N MET A 318 6.20 -7.71 -15.14
CA MET A 318 7.26 -6.87 -15.68
C MET A 318 8.67 -7.38 -15.32
N MET A 319 8.84 -8.08 -14.20
CA MET A 319 10.07 -8.84 -13.93
C MET A 319 10.29 -9.93 -14.98
N GLY A 320 9.23 -10.62 -15.42
CA GLY A 320 9.30 -11.57 -16.54
C GLY A 320 9.75 -10.90 -17.85
N VAL A 321 9.14 -9.76 -18.18
CA VAL A 321 9.55 -8.96 -19.35
C VAL A 321 11.02 -8.54 -19.23
N ALA A 322 11.40 -7.88 -18.14
CA ALA A 322 12.76 -7.37 -17.96
C ALA A 322 13.80 -8.49 -17.89
N GLY A 323 13.50 -9.61 -17.21
CA GLY A 323 14.38 -10.78 -17.13
C GLY A 323 14.64 -11.40 -18.50
N GLY A 324 13.66 -11.33 -19.40
CA GLY A 324 13.79 -11.77 -20.79
C GLY A 324 14.49 -10.78 -21.74
N HIS A 325 14.87 -9.58 -21.29
CA HIS A 325 15.46 -8.54 -22.15
C HIS A 325 16.82 -8.09 -21.62
N ALA A 326 17.67 -7.54 -22.49
CA ALA A 326 19.00 -7.03 -22.13
C ALA A 326 18.95 -5.67 -21.41
N ILE A 327 18.15 -5.59 -20.34
CA ILE A 327 18.00 -4.41 -19.50
C ILE A 327 18.36 -4.72 -18.05
N THR A 328 18.89 -3.73 -17.35
CA THR A 328 19.05 -3.78 -15.89
C THR A 328 18.05 -2.81 -15.27
N ALA A 329 17.22 -3.29 -14.35
CA ALA A 329 16.16 -2.49 -13.76
C ALA A 329 16.02 -2.76 -12.25
N CYS A 330 15.81 -1.70 -11.48
CA CYS A 330 15.45 -1.77 -10.07
C CYS A 330 13.92 -1.78 -9.93
N PHE A 331 13.38 -2.77 -9.24
CA PHE A 331 11.95 -2.94 -8.96
C PHE A 331 11.67 -2.63 -7.50
N ASP A 332 10.68 -1.77 -7.25
CA ASP A 332 10.25 -1.44 -5.90
C ASP A 332 8.75 -1.12 -5.83
N GLY A 333 8.25 -0.95 -4.61
CA GLY A 333 6.88 -0.54 -4.34
C GLY A 333 6.70 -0.06 -2.91
N ASP A 334 5.43 -0.04 -2.50
CA ASP A 334 5.03 0.44 -1.18
C ASP A 334 5.39 -0.54 -0.04
N ALA A 335 5.05 -0.15 1.19
CA ALA A 335 5.34 -0.95 2.38
C ALA A 335 4.63 -2.32 2.41
N SER A 336 3.49 -2.49 1.72
CA SER A 336 2.81 -3.77 1.60
C SER A 336 3.49 -4.65 0.54
N LEU A 337 3.79 -4.10 -0.64
CA LEU A 337 4.41 -4.87 -1.73
C LEU A 337 5.82 -5.36 -1.35
N ARG A 338 6.60 -4.56 -0.61
CA ARG A 338 7.93 -4.96 -0.09
C ARG A 338 7.91 -6.14 0.89
N LYS A 339 6.75 -6.48 1.47
CA LYS A 339 6.63 -7.66 2.34
C LYS A 339 6.37 -8.95 1.56
N ARG A 340 5.94 -8.84 0.29
CA ARG A 340 5.52 -9.99 -0.52
C ARG A 340 6.72 -10.69 -1.15
N PRO A 341 6.73 -12.04 -1.19
CA PRO A 341 7.83 -12.77 -1.79
C PRO A 341 7.83 -12.59 -3.32
N MET A 342 9.02 -12.32 -3.85
CA MET A 342 9.34 -12.28 -5.28
C MET A 342 10.19 -13.48 -5.71
N GLN A 343 10.75 -14.26 -4.78
CA GLN A 343 11.60 -15.42 -5.09
C GLN A 343 10.92 -16.40 -6.05
N ARG A 344 9.63 -16.68 -5.88
CA ARG A 344 8.82 -17.53 -6.78
C ARG A 344 8.75 -17.05 -8.25
N ILE A 345 9.12 -15.79 -8.51
CA ILE A 345 9.26 -15.20 -9.84
C ILE A 345 10.72 -15.18 -10.26
N LEU A 346 11.63 -14.82 -9.35
CA LEU A 346 13.05 -14.73 -9.64
C LEU A 346 13.67 -16.10 -9.95
N ASP A 347 13.28 -17.16 -9.24
CA ASP A 347 13.80 -18.52 -9.42
C ASP A 347 13.73 -18.98 -10.88
N PRO A 348 12.55 -19.01 -11.55
CA PRO A 348 12.51 -19.41 -12.94
C PRO A 348 13.20 -18.41 -13.88
N LEU A 349 13.22 -17.11 -13.59
CA LEU A 349 13.93 -16.14 -14.42
C LEU A 349 15.44 -16.35 -14.38
N CYS A 350 16.00 -16.71 -13.22
CA CYS A 350 17.40 -17.09 -13.09
C CYS A 350 17.72 -18.38 -13.86
N LEU A 351 16.81 -19.37 -13.88
CA LEU A 351 16.95 -20.56 -14.73
C LEU A 351 16.97 -20.21 -16.23
N MET A 352 16.28 -19.13 -16.62
CA MET A 352 16.29 -18.60 -17.98
C MET A 352 17.49 -17.70 -18.28
N GLY A 353 18.38 -17.46 -17.31
CA GLY A 353 19.61 -16.68 -17.51
C GLY A 353 19.57 -15.23 -17.04
N ALA A 354 18.51 -14.78 -16.37
CA ALA A 354 18.52 -13.50 -15.67
C ALA A 354 19.40 -13.57 -14.39
N GLU A 355 19.90 -12.43 -13.93
CA GLU A 355 20.77 -12.32 -12.75
C GLU A 355 20.16 -11.34 -11.74
N VAL A 356 19.98 -11.81 -10.50
CA VAL A 356 19.59 -10.95 -9.37
C VAL A 356 20.86 -10.33 -8.79
N LEU A 357 21.09 -9.05 -9.10
CA LEU A 357 22.28 -8.32 -8.63
C LEU A 357 22.17 -7.90 -7.16
N SER A 358 20.96 -7.56 -6.71
CA SER A 358 20.67 -7.29 -5.31
C SER A 358 19.20 -7.51 -5.01
N GLN A 359 18.89 -7.91 -3.77
CA GLN A 359 17.53 -8.01 -3.28
C GLN A 359 17.49 -7.86 -1.77
N SER A 360 16.33 -7.45 -1.25
CA SER A 360 16.10 -7.47 0.20
C SER A 360 15.97 -8.92 0.72
N PRO A 361 16.25 -9.16 2.02
CA PRO A 361 16.16 -10.49 2.62
C PRO A 361 14.84 -11.20 2.35
N GLY A 362 14.91 -12.51 2.09
CA GLY A 362 13.73 -13.34 1.80
C GLY A 362 13.18 -13.17 0.37
N GLY A 363 14.00 -12.70 -0.57
CA GLY A 363 13.60 -12.51 -1.97
C GLY A 363 12.54 -11.44 -2.12
N ARG A 364 12.76 -10.28 -1.51
CA ARG A 364 11.79 -9.17 -1.40
C ARG A 364 12.31 -7.90 -2.08
N CYS A 365 11.39 -6.99 -2.38
CA CYS A 365 11.74 -5.67 -2.90
C CYS A 365 12.42 -4.78 -1.84
N PRO A 366 13.33 -3.88 -2.25
CA PRO A 366 13.76 -3.62 -3.63
C PRO A 366 14.57 -4.78 -4.26
N VAL A 367 14.41 -5.01 -5.56
CA VAL A 367 15.16 -6.02 -6.35
C VAL A 367 15.83 -5.34 -7.54
N LEU A 368 17.15 -5.51 -7.69
CA LEU A 368 17.88 -5.15 -8.89
C LEU A 368 18.07 -6.39 -9.76
N LEU A 369 17.40 -6.41 -10.91
CA LEU A 369 17.42 -7.51 -11.86
C LEU A 369 18.15 -7.09 -13.13
N ARG A 370 19.14 -7.88 -13.54
CA ARG A 370 19.74 -7.83 -14.87
C ARG A 370 19.14 -8.94 -15.71
N GLY A 371 18.40 -8.59 -16.75
CA GLY A 371 17.91 -9.56 -17.71
C GLY A 371 18.98 -10.01 -18.70
N THR A 372 18.58 -10.87 -19.64
CA THR A 372 19.45 -11.43 -20.67
C THR A 372 18.90 -11.15 -22.07
N SER A 373 19.80 -10.97 -23.06
CA SER A 373 19.44 -10.89 -24.48
C SER A 373 19.01 -12.22 -25.07
N GLU A 374 19.43 -13.33 -24.45
CA GLU A 374 19.25 -14.70 -24.93
C GLU A 374 18.70 -15.58 -23.81
N PRO A 375 17.41 -15.40 -23.41
CA PRO A 375 16.82 -16.23 -22.36
C PRO A 375 16.78 -17.70 -22.78
N VAL A 376 17.22 -18.60 -21.90
CA VAL A 376 17.16 -20.04 -22.15
C VAL A 376 15.70 -20.52 -22.08
N PRO A 377 15.18 -21.24 -23.08
CA PRO A 377 13.84 -21.81 -23.00
C PRO A 377 13.81 -22.94 -21.96
N ILE A 378 12.80 -22.95 -21.09
CA ILE A 378 12.67 -23.93 -20.02
C ILE A 378 11.35 -24.69 -20.08
N THR A 379 11.31 -25.89 -19.50
CA THR A 379 10.07 -26.53 -19.06
C THR A 379 9.99 -26.40 -17.55
N PHE A 380 8.98 -25.68 -17.05
CA PHE A 380 8.90 -25.30 -15.64
C PHE A 380 7.56 -25.70 -15.05
N SER A 381 7.60 -26.40 -13.91
CA SER A 381 6.41 -26.73 -13.12
C SER A 381 6.39 -25.86 -11.86
N PRO A 382 5.54 -24.82 -11.77
CA PRO A 382 5.46 -23.99 -10.58
C PRO A 382 5.05 -24.84 -9.36
N PRO A 383 5.68 -24.62 -8.18
CA PRO A 383 5.35 -25.39 -6.97
C PRO A 383 3.98 -25.04 -6.39
N VAL A 384 3.38 -23.94 -6.82
CA VAL A 384 2.07 -23.45 -6.38
C VAL A 384 1.26 -22.99 -7.59
N ALA A 385 -0.06 -23.14 -7.52
CA ALA A 385 -0.99 -22.69 -8.55
C ALA A 385 -1.03 -21.15 -8.63
N SER A 386 -0.15 -20.56 -9.44
CA SER A 386 -0.05 -19.11 -9.59
C SER A 386 0.04 -18.67 -11.04
N ALA A 387 -1.03 -18.03 -11.51
CA ALA A 387 -1.05 -17.40 -12.83
C ALA A 387 0.06 -16.35 -13.01
N GLN A 388 0.53 -15.71 -11.93
CA GLN A 388 1.58 -14.69 -12.02
C GLN A 388 2.96 -15.32 -12.28
N ILE A 389 3.25 -16.48 -11.70
CA ILE A 389 4.48 -17.24 -12.01
C ILE A 389 4.43 -17.69 -13.47
N LYS A 390 3.34 -18.36 -13.88
CA LYS A 390 3.12 -18.76 -15.28
C LYS A 390 3.32 -17.59 -16.24
N SER A 391 2.69 -16.46 -15.94
CA SER A 391 2.79 -15.27 -16.81
C SER A 391 4.20 -14.72 -16.90
N ALA A 392 4.95 -14.65 -15.79
CA ALA A 392 6.32 -14.14 -15.82
C ALA A 392 7.24 -15.03 -16.67
N VAL A 393 7.11 -16.36 -16.54
CA VAL A 393 7.88 -17.33 -17.34
C VAL A 393 7.54 -17.21 -18.82
N LEU A 394 6.26 -17.15 -19.18
CA LEU A 394 5.84 -17.00 -20.58
C LEU A 394 6.28 -15.65 -21.16
N LEU A 395 6.19 -14.55 -20.41
CA LEU A 395 6.64 -13.24 -20.86
C LEU A 395 8.16 -13.17 -21.06
N ALA A 396 8.95 -13.83 -20.21
CA ALA A 396 10.39 -13.98 -20.44
C ALA A 396 10.68 -14.84 -21.69
N GLY A 397 9.86 -15.89 -21.90
CA GLY A 397 9.95 -16.79 -23.05
C GLY A 397 9.71 -16.12 -24.40
N LEU A 398 9.04 -14.96 -24.44
CA LEU A 398 8.82 -14.20 -25.68
C LEU A 398 10.13 -13.82 -26.39
N ASN A 399 11.23 -13.60 -25.66
CA ASN A 399 12.51 -13.24 -26.26
C ASN A 399 13.49 -14.44 -26.38
N SER A 400 13.05 -15.63 -26.00
CA SER A 400 13.87 -16.86 -26.01
C SER A 400 13.96 -17.48 -27.40
N PRO A 401 15.13 -17.99 -27.86
CA PRO A 401 15.26 -18.75 -29.11
C PRO A 401 14.81 -20.20 -28.91
N GLY A 402 13.51 -20.43 -28.69
CA GLY A 402 12.96 -21.77 -28.54
C GLY A 402 11.61 -21.82 -27.84
N ARG A 403 11.22 -23.03 -27.42
CA ARG A 403 9.91 -23.29 -26.81
C ARG A 403 10.00 -23.27 -25.29
N THR A 404 9.35 -22.30 -24.67
CA THR A 404 9.19 -22.24 -23.20
C THR A 404 7.87 -22.89 -22.81
N THR A 405 7.89 -23.80 -21.84
CA THR A 405 6.73 -24.57 -21.38
C THR A 405 6.50 -24.36 -19.88
N VAL A 406 5.26 -24.07 -19.50
CA VAL A 406 4.81 -24.06 -18.10
C VAL A 406 3.82 -25.18 -17.88
N ILE A 407 4.04 -26.01 -16.85
CA ILE A 407 3.14 -27.11 -16.45
C ILE A 407 2.51 -26.75 -15.11
N GLU A 408 1.23 -26.40 -15.09
CA GLU A 408 0.49 -26.16 -13.85
C GLU A 408 -0.33 -27.39 -13.47
N ALA A 409 -0.26 -27.81 -12.19
CA ALA A 409 -1.05 -28.92 -11.66
C ALA A 409 -2.54 -28.58 -11.54
N GLU A 410 -2.86 -27.30 -11.36
CA GLU A 410 -4.21 -26.76 -11.26
C GLU A 410 -4.33 -25.56 -12.20
N ALA A 411 -5.40 -25.51 -12.99
CA ALA A 411 -5.63 -24.45 -13.95
C ALA A 411 -5.84 -23.10 -13.25
N THR A 412 -4.99 -22.13 -13.58
CA THR A 412 -5.10 -20.75 -13.10
C THR A 412 -5.62 -19.82 -14.21
N ARG A 413 -6.14 -18.62 -13.91
CA ARG A 413 -6.56 -17.64 -14.95
C ARG A 413 -5.62 -17.58 -16.17
N ASP A 414 -6.20 -17.54 -17.37
CA ASP A 414 -5.51 -17.76 -18.65
C ASP A 414 -5.40 -16.50 -19.54
N HIS A 415 -5.54 -15.33 -18.92
CA HIS A 415 -5.47 -14.04 -19.60
C HIS A 415 -4.17 -13.83 -20.36
N THR A 416 -3.04 -14.33 -19.85
CA THR A 416 -1.76 -14.19 -20.55
C THR A 416 -1.80 -14.97 -21.84
N GLU A 417 -2.28 -16.21 -21.79
CA GLU A 417 -2.32 -17.11 -22.91
C GLU A 417 -3.28 -16.63 -24.01
N LYS A 418 -4.49 -16.25 -23.62
CA LYS A 418 -5.50 -15.68 -24.53
C LYS A 418 -4.98 -14.41 -25.19
N MET A 419 -4.41 -13.48 -24.41
CA MET A 419 -3.90 -12.24 -24.97
C MET A 419 -2.65 -12.46 -25.82
N LEU A 420 -1.71 -13.32 -25.42
CA LEU A 420 -0.55 -13.68 -26.25
C LEU A 420 -1.00 -14.18 -27.63
N LYS A 421 -1.98 -15.10 -27.66
CA LYS A 421 -2.57 -15.58 -28.92
C LYS A 421 -3.24 -14.46 -29.71
N TYR A 422 -3.99 -13.58 -29.04
CA TYR A 422 -4.66 -12.43 -29.68
C TYR A 422 -3.66 -11.46 -30.31
N PHE A 423 -2.50 -11.26 -29.69
CA PHE A 423 -1.39 -10.46 -30.20
C PHE A 423 -0.50 -11.21 -31.20
N GLY A 424 -0.84 -12.44 -31.59
CA GLY A 424 -0.17 -13.18 -32.67
C GLY A 424 0.92 -14.18 -32.23
N ALA A 425 1.11 -14.42 -30.93
CA ALA A 425 2.05 -15.43 -30.46
C ALA A 425 1.56 -16.86 -30.75
N SER A 426 2.50 -17.77 -31.05
CA SER A 426 2.23 -19.21 -31.15
C SER A 426 2.24 -19.83 -29.76
N ILE A 427 1.05 -20.17 -29.25
CA ILE A 427 0.86 -20.78 -27.93
C ILE A 427 -0.04 -22.01 -28.01
N GLN A 428 0.41 -23.10 -27.41
CA GLN A 428 -0.29 -24.37 -27.32
C GLN A 428 -0.68 -24.63 -25.87
N ILE A 429 -1.94 -25.01 -25.64
CA ILE A 429 -2.47 -25.32 -24.31
C ILE A 429 -3.04 -26.73 -24.38
N GLU A 430 -2.47 -27.64 -23.59
CA GLU A 430 -2.87 -29.04 -23.52
C GLU A 430 -3.34 -29.35 -22.08
N PRO A 431 -4.41 -30.15 -21.89
CA PRO A 431 -4.74 -30.67 -20.57
C PRO A 431 -3.56 -31.42 -19.96
N PHE A 432 -3.36 -31.29 -18.65
CA PHE A 432 -2.34 -32.01 -17.91
C PHE A 432 -2.97 -32.59 -16.64
N GLU A 433 -2.92 -33.90 -16.48
CA GLU A 433 -3.63 -34.61 -15.41
C GLU A 433 -5.13 -34.23 -15.37
N THR A 434 -5.75 -34.25 -14.19
CA THR A 434 -7.21 -34.02 -14.05
C THR A 434 -7.60 -32.55 -14.10
N HIS A 435 -6.78 -31.66 -13.52
CA HIS A 435 -7.11 -30.25 -13.32
C HIS A 435 -6.06 -29.27 -13.86
N GLY A 436 -4.94 -29.77 -14.36
CA GLY A 436 -3.79 -28.98 -14.78
C GLY A 436 -3.75 -28.68 -16.27
N ARG A 437 -2.73 -27.91 -16.67
CA ARG A 437 -2.46 -27.58 -18.08
C ARG A 437 -0.96 -27.53 -18.35
N LYS A 438 -0.59 -27.91 -19.57
CA LYS A 438 0.71 -27.67 -20.16
C LYS A 438 0.59 -26.55 -21.19
N ILE A 439 1.28 -25.44 -20.95
CA ILE A 439 1.25 -24.24 -21.79
C ILE A 439 2.62 -24.08 -22.44
N SER A 440 2.69 -24.19 -23.77
CA SER A 440 3.94 -24.05 -24.53
C SER A 440 3.89 -22.83 -25.44
N LEU A 441 4.87 -21.94 -25.31
CA LEU A 441 5.04 -20.73 -26.11
C LEU A 441 6.29 -20.86 -26.99
N ASP A 442 6.14 -20.66 -28.30
CA ASP A 442 7.28 -20.50 -29.19
C ASP A 442 7.81 -19.05 -29.08
N GLY A 443 9.07 -18.91 -28.68
CA GLY A 443 9.72 -17.63 -28.47
C GLY A 443 10.11 -16.92 -29.77
N ARG A 444 10.43 -15.63 -29.65
CA ARG A 444 10.65 -14.68 -30.74
C ARG A 444 9.50 -14.61 -31.76
N PRO A 445 8.22 -14.55 -31.33
CA PRO A 445 7.14 -14.30 -32.26
C PRO A 445 7.18 -12.85 -32.73
N GLU A 446 6.62 -12.58 -33.91
CA GLU A 446 6.23 -11.23 -34.29
C GLU A 446 4.88 -10.90 -33.65
N LEU A 447 4.88 -10.12 -32.56
CA LEU A 447 3.65 -9.65 -31.95
C LEU A 447 3.07 -8.48 -32.76
N ARG A 448 1.75 -8.53 -32.98
CA ARG A 448 1.00 -7.53 -33.74
C ARG A 448 0.20 -6.62 -32.81
N PRO A 449 0.26 -5.29 -33.00
CA PRO A 449 -0.58 -4.37 -32.26
C PRO A 449 -2.06 -4.69 -32.48
N ALA A 450 -2.88 -4.48 -31.46
CA ALA A 450 -4.28 -4.88 -31.47
C ALA A 450 -5.22 -3.82 -30.89
N HIS A 451 -6.52 -3.99 -31.11
CA HIS A 451 -7.58 -3.21 -30.47
C HIS A 451 -8.18 -4.03 -29.33
N VAL A 452 -7.78 -3.71 -28.09
CA VAL A 452 -8.19 -4.44 -26.90
C VAL A 452 -9.39 -3.76 -26.26
N ILE A 453 -10.50 -4.48 -26.16
CA ILE A 453 -11.66 -4.07 -25.35
C ILE A 453 -11.58 -4.85 -24.04
N VAL A 454 -11.33 -4.14 -22.93
CA VAL A 454 -11.19 -4.75 -21.61
C VAL A 454 -12.58 -5.04 -21.04
N PRO A 455 -12.92 -6.31 -20.72
CA PRO A 455 -14.25 -6.66 -20.20
C PRO A 455 -14.41 -6.20 -18.75
N ALA A 456 -15.64 -6.15 -18.25
CA ALA A 456 -15.89 -5.73 -16.87
C ALA A 456 -15.40 -6.81 -15.87
N ASP A 457 -14.75 -6.36 -14.79
CA ASP A 457 -14.03 -7.20 -13.84
C ASP A 457 -14.98 -8.02 -12.95
N PRO A 458 -14.92 -9.37 -12.97
CA PRO A 458 -15.68 -10.23 -12.07
C PRO A 458 -15.35 -9.98 -10.59
N SER A 459 -14.09 -9.65 -10.30
CA SER A 459 -13.65 -9.36 -8.93
C SER A 459 -14.27 -8.09 -8.38
N SER A 460 -14.45 -7.07 -9.23
CA SER A 460 -15.10 -5.81 -8.83
C SER A 460 -16.62 -5.96 -8.82
N ALA A 461 -17.18 -6.79 -9.72
CA ALA A 461 -18.60 -7.14 -9.75
C ALA A 461 -19.06 -7.95 -8.52
N ALA A 462 -18.15 -8.70 -7.90
CA ALA A 462 -18.41 -9.51 -6.72
C ALA A 462 -19.05 -8.73 -5.56
N PHE A 463 -18.61 -7.49 -5.32
CA PHE A 463 -19.11 -6.66 -4.22
C PHE A 463 -20.58 -6.26 -4.40
N PRO A 464 -20.99 -5.57 -5.48
CA PRO A 464 -22.40 -5.25 -5.71
C PRO A 464 -23.25 -6.51 -5.90
N MET A 465 -22.71 -7.58 -6.49
CA MET A 465 -23.41 -8.87 -6.62
C MET A 465 -23.78 -9.43 -5.25
N VAL A 466 -22.80 -9.62 -4.35
CA VAL A 466 -23.07 -10.15 -3.02
C VAL A 466 -23.91 -9.18 -2.19
N ALA A 467 -23.65 -7.87 -2.25
CA ALA A 467 -24.46 -6.89 -1.54
C ALA A 467 -25.94 -6.93 -1.98
N ALA A 468 -26.23 -7.05 -3.29
CA ALA A 468 -27.60 -7.17 -3.76
C ALA A 468 -28.26 -8.51 -3.39
N THR A 469 -27.50 -9.60 -3.33
CA THR A 469 -27.99 -10.88 -2.81
C THR A 469 -28.40 -10.77 -1.34
N LEU A 470 -27.63 -10.04 -0.53
CA LEU A 470 -27.81 -9.96 0.92
C LEU A 470 -28.79 -8.88 1.38
N VAL A 471 -28.89 -7.75 0.70
CA VAL A 471 -29.75 -6.62 1.13
C VAL A 471 -31.21 -6.90 0.75
N PRO A 472 -32.15 -6.99 1.70
CA PRO A 472 -33.54 -7.34 1.41
C PRO A 472 -34.21 -6.42 0.37
N GLY A 473 -34.97 -7.03 -0.55
CA GLY A 473 -35.72 -6.30 -1.58
C GLY A 473 -34.88 -5.73 -2.72
N SER A 474 -33.59 -6.05 -2.78
CA SER A 474 -32.67 -5.57 -3.83
C SER A 474 -32.86 -6.28 -5.16
N GLY A 475 -32.48 -5.58 -6.22
CA GLY A 475 -32.47 -6.08 -7.59
C GLY A 475 -31.62 -5.18 -8.49
N ILE A 476 -30.49 -5.70 -8.95
CA ILE A 476 -29.54 -4.97 -9.80
C ILE A 476 -29.27 -5.71 -11.11
N VAL A 477 -28.75 -5.00 -12.11
CA VAL A 477 -28.15 -5.59 -13.31
C VAL A 477 -26.68 -5.17 -13.39
N ILE A 478 -25.79 -6.15 -13.49
CA ILE A 478 -24.35 -5.99 -13.72
C ILE A 478 -24.10 -6.21 -15.20
N GLU A 479 -23.59 -5.19 -15.90
CA GLU A 479 -23.48 -5.21 -17.36
C GLU A 479 -22.10 -5.68 -17.84
N GLY A 480 -22.09 -6.59 -18.82
CA GLY A 480 -20.88 -7.03 -19.53
C GLY A 480 -19.79 -7.61 -18.63
N MET A 481 -20.15 -8.32 -17.56
CA MET A 481 -19.21 -9.01 -16.69
C MET A 481 -18.52 -10.15 -17.47
N MET A 482 -17.20 -10.25 -17.35
CA MET A 482 -16.45 -11.37 -17.91
C MET A 482 -16.91 -12.71 -17.33
N MET A 483 -17.11 -13.69 -18.20
CA MET A 483 -17.61 -15.04 -17.91
C MET A 483 -16.53 -16.13 -18.05
N ASN A 484 -15.25 -15.74 -18.04
CA ASN A 484 -14.13 -16.68 -18.07
C ASN A 484 -14.24 -17.66 -16.88
N PRO A 485 -14.37 -19.00 -17.12
CA PRO A 485 -14.57 -19.99 -16.07
C PRO A 485 -13.50 -19.98 -14.97
N LEU A 486 -12.28 -19.56 -15.31
CA LEU A 486 -11.15 -19.44 -14.38
C LEU A 486 -11.20 -18.14 -13.54
N ARG A 487 -12.33 -17.41 -13.59
CA ARG A 487 -12.62 -16.17 -12.85
C ARG A 487 -14.03 -16.11 -12.26
N THR A 488 -14.89 -17.09 -12.56
CA THR A 488 -16.29 -17.11 -12.14
C THR A 488 -16.57 -18.10 -11.00
N GLY A 489 -15.56 -18.56 -10.27
CA GLY A 489 -15.76 -19.50 -9.16
C GLY A 489 -16.71 -18.97 -8.08
N LEU A 490 -16.71 -17.66 -7.83
CA LEU A 490 -17.67 -17.02 -6.92
C LEU A 490 -19.10 -17.14 -7.45
N LEU A 491 -19.33 -16.88 -8.74
CA LEU A 491 -20.65 -16.99 -9.34
C LEU A 491 -21.17 -18.43 -9.20
N THR A 492 -20.35 -19.43 -9.53
CA THR A 492 -20.69 -20.85 -9.35
C THR A 492 -21.06 -21.15 -7.89
N THR A 493 -20.26 -20.66 -6.94
CA THR A 493 -20.49 -20.89 -5.51
C THR A 493 -21.76 -20.21 -5.01
N LEU A 494 -22.03 -18.98 -5.42
CA LEU A 494 -23.26 -18.27 -5.06
C LEU A 494 -24.51 -18.97 -5.59
N LEU A 495 -24.46 -19.49 -6.82
CA LEU A 495 -25.56 -20.29 -7.39
C LEU A 495 -25.79 -21.58 -6.57
N GLU A 496 -24.72 -22.28 -6.16
CA GLU A 496 -24.82 -23.45 -5.29
C GLU A 496 -25.38 -23.12 -3.89
N MET A 497 -25.05 -21.94 -3.37
CA MET A 497 -25.62 -21.40 -2.12
C MET A 497 -27.10 -21.00 -2.27
N GLY A 498 -27.65 -20.95 -3.49
CA GLY A 498 -29.04 -20.59 -3.76
C GLY A 498 -29.28 -19.11 -4.06
N ALA A 499 -28.25 -18.37 -4.49
CA ALA A 499 -28.42 -16.99 -4.93
C ALA A 499 -29.31 -16.89 -6.17
N ASP A 500 -30.16 -15.85 -6.23
CA ASP A 500 -31.00 -15.55 -7.38
C ASP A 500 -30.23 -14.69 -8.40
N ILE A 501 -29.51 -15.38 -9.28
CA ILE A 501 -28.69 -14.78 -10.34
C ILE A 501 -29.10 -15.34 -11.69
N GLU A 502 -29.57 -14.46 -12.57
CA GLU A 502 -29.98 -14.77 -13.93
C GLU A 502 -28.92 -14.23 -14.92
N ILE A 503 -28.38 -15.11 -15.77
CA ILE A 503 -27.41 -14.75 -16.81
C ILE A 503 -28.18 -14.29 -18.05
N LEU A 504 -27.87 -13.08 -18.52
CA LEU A 504 -28.50 -12.39 -19.63
C LEU A 504 -27.47 -12.04 -20.71
N ASP A 505 -27.92 -11.94 -21.96
CA ASP A 505 -27.14 -11.38 -23.08
C ASP A 505 -25.66 -11.86 -23.17
N ARG A 506 -25.47 -13.18 -23.19
CA ARG A 506 -24.14 -13.80 -23.29
C ARG A 506 -23.57 -13.59 -24.69
N ARG A 507 -22.36 -13.02 -24.77
CA ARG A 507 -21.71 -12.62 -26.03
C ARG A 507 -20.18 -12.66 -25.93
N GLY A 508 -19.50 -12.59 -27.08
CA GLY A 508 -18.06 -12.42 -27.16
C GLY A 508 -17.66 -10.94 -27.28
N GLU A 509 -16.72 -10.48 -26.47
CA GLU A 509 -16.23 -9.09 -26.46
C GLU A 509 -14.72 -9.09 -26.10
N GLY A 510 -13.88 -8.49 -26.94
CA GLY A 510 -12.44 -8.36 -26.65
C GLY A 510 -11.67 -9.68 -26.53
N GLY A 511 -12.17 -10.77 -27.13
CA GLY A 511 -11.56 -12.11 -27.03
C GLY A 511 -11.92 -12.86 -25.74
N GLU A 512 -12.80 -12.29 -24.92
CA GLU A 512 -13.41 -12.95 -23.76
C GLU A 512 -14.91 -13.13 -23.97
N GLU A 513 -15.49 -14.05 -23.23
CA GLU A 513 -16.94 -14.14 -23.11
C GLU A 513 -17.41 -13.20 -22.00
N VAL A 514 -18.51 -12.49 -22.23
CA VAL A 514 -19.14 -11.59 -21.28
C VAL A 514 -20.64 -11.84 -21.21
N ALA A 515 -21.27 -11.46 -20.10
CA ALA A 515 -22.72 -11.50 -19.94
C ALA A 515 -23.20 -10.38 -19.01
N ASP A 516 -24.47 -10.01 -19.14
CA ASP A 516 -25.16 -9.21 -18.15
C ASP A 516 -25.69 -10.15 -17.05
N LEU A 517 -25.64 -9.76 -15.78
CA LEU A 517 -26.18 -10.54 -14.66
C LEU A 517 -27.29 -9.76 -13.96
N ARG A 518 -28.49 -10.33 -13.90
CA ARG A 518 -29.55 -9.82 -13.03
C ARG A 518 -29.46 -10.54 -11.69
N VAL A 519 -29.19 -9.78 -10.64
CA VAL A 519 -28.99 -10.29 -9.27
C VAL A 519 -30.11 -9.75 -8.38
N ARG A 520 -30.79 -10.64 -7.67
CA ARG A 520 -31.88 -10.32 -6.74
C ARG A 520 -31.55 -10.80 -5.33
N ALA A 521 -32.17 -10.16 -4.34
CA ALA A 521 -32.04 -10.58 -2.94
C ALA A 521 -32.51 -12.03 -2.78
N ALA A 522 -31.73 -12.85 -2.07
CA ALA A 522 -32.00 -14.27 -1.89
C ALA A 522 -31.52 -14.78 -0.53
N GLN A 523 -32.18 -15.80 0.01
CA GLN A 523 -31.69 -16.52 1.18
C GLN A 523 -30.63 -17.54 0.75
N LEU A 524 -29.45 -17.44 1.35
CA LEU A 524 -28.34 -18.34 1.06
C LEU A 524 -28.31 -19.53 2.03
N LYS A 525 -27.78 -20.65 1.56
CA LYS A 525 -27.46 -21.84 2.37
C LYS A 525 -25.95 -22.04 2.39
N GLY A 526 -25.47 -22.57 3.52
CA GLY A 526 -24.07 -22.94 3.65
C GLY A 526 -23.71 -24.11 2.72
N VAL A 527 -22.47 -24.10 2.22
CA VAL A 527 -21.96 -25.10 1.27
C VAL A 527 -20.52 -25.47 1.59
N GLU A 528 -20.06 -26.61 1.07
CA GLU A 528 -18.64 -26.94 1.04
C GLU A 528 -18.03 -26.48 -0.30
N VAL A 529 -17.01 -25.62 -0.24
CA VAL A 529 -16.29 -25.13 -1.41
C VAL A 529 -14.98 -25.92 -1.55
N PRO A 530 -14.82 -26.72 -2.61
CA PRO A 530 -13.65 -27.58 -2.78
C PRO A 530 -12.38 -26.76 -3.06
N GLY A 531 -11.23 -27.26 -2.61
CA GLY A 531 -9.94 -26.57 -2.78
C GLY A 531 -9.52 -26.36 -4.23
N SER A 532 -9.92 -27.26 -5.14
CA SER A 532 -9.68 -27.12 -6.59
C SER A 532 -10.40 -25.93 -7.21
N ARG A 533 -11.42 -25.36 -6.57
CA ARG A 533 -12.09 -24.13 -7.03
C ARG A 533 -11.30 -22.87 -6.66
N ALA A 534 -10.42 -22.94 -5.65
CA ALA A 534 -9.73 -21.76 -5.13
C ALA A 534 -8.99 -20.94 -6.21
N PRO A 535 -8.26 -21.52 -7.19
CA PRO A 535 -7.61 -20.75 -8.25
C PRO A 535 -8.56 -19.87 -9.10
N SER A 536 -9.82 -20.27 -9.24
CA SER A 536 -10.84 -19.58 -10.06
C SER A 536 -11.53 -18.40 -9.35
N MET A 537 -11.32 -18.24 -8.04
CA MET A 537 -11.96 -17.20 -7.22
C MET A 537 -11.11 -16.77 -6.01
N ILE A 538 -9.80 -16.95 -6.08
CA ILE A 538 -8.90 -16.76 -4.93
C ILE A 538 -8.98 -15.35 -4.35
N ASP A 539 -9.33 -14.35 -5.17
CA ASP A 539 -9.41 -12.97 -4.74
C ASP A 539 -10.82 -12.60 -4.22
N GLU A 540 -11.81 -13.51 -4.31
CA GLU A 540 -13.21 -13.34 -3.93
C GLU A 540 -13.57 -14.01 -2.59
N TYR A 541 -12.67 -14.79 -1.99
CA TYR A 541 -12.91 -15.40 -0.68
C TYR A 541 -13.30 -14.40 0.43
N PRO A 542 -12.74 -13.18 0.51
CA PRO A 542 -13.20 -12.20 1.49
C PRO A 542 -14.69 -11.87 1.39
N ILE A 543 -15.21 -11.67 0.17
CA ILE A 543 -16.63 -11.34 -0.04
C ILE A 543 -17.52 -12.60 -0.01
N LEU A 544 -16.99 -13.78 -0.38
CA LEU A 544 -17.68 -15.05 -0.14
C LEU A 544 -17.88 -15.31 1.36
N ALA A 545 -16.88 -15.05 2.19
CA ALA A 545 -16.98 -15.23 3.64
C ALA A 545 -18.04 -14.29 4.25
N VAL A 546 -18.20 -13.09 3.70
CA VAL A 546 -19.33 -12.20 4.02
C VAL A 546 -20.65 -12.84 3.59
N ALA A 547 -20.78 -13.39 2.38
CA ALA A 547 -21.99 -14.09 1.96
C ALA A 547 -22.33 -15.29 2.88
N ALA A 548 -21.31 -16.06 3.28
CA ALA A 548 -21.44 -17.19 4.19
C ALA A 548 -21.94 -16.78 5.58
N ALA A 549 -21.51 -15.61 6.09
CA ALA A 549 -21.98 -15.09 7.38
C ALA A 549 -23.50 -14.88 7.45
N PHE A 550 -24.14 -14.58 6.31
CA PHE A 550 -25.60 -14.43 6.22
C PHE A 550 -26.32 -15.72 5.78
N ALA A 551 -25.61 -16.77 5.42
CA ALA A 551 -26.21 -18.02 4.98
C ALA A 551 -26.87 -18.79 6.14
N CYS A 552 -27.74 -19.73 5.82
CA CYS A 552 -28.26 -20.73 6.74
C CYS A 552 -27.31 -21.94 6.79
N GLY A 553 -26.69 -22.19 7.94
CA GLY A 553 -25.78 -23.32 8.17
C GLY A 553 -24.30 -23.00 7.91
N GLU A 554 -23.44 -24.01 8.10
CA GLU A 554 -21.98 -23.92 7.94
C GLU A 554 -21.59 -23.76 6.47
N THR A 555 -20.66 -22.84 6.18
CA THR A 555 -19.91 -22.84 4.92
C THR A 555 -18.45 -23.18 5.18
N ARG A 556 -17.91 -24.18 4.46
CA ARG A 556 -16.52 -24.63 4.57
C ARG A 556 -15.75 -24.32 3.30
N MET A 557 -14.76 -23.44 3.38
CA MET A 557 -13.93 -23.02 2.26
C MET A 557 -12.55 -23.66 2.36
N ARG A 558 -12.22 -24.59 1.45
CA ARG A 558 -11.00 -25.39 1.55
C ARG A 558 -9.82 -24.82 0.76
N GLY A 559 -8.60 -25.09 1.23
CA GLY A 559 -7.36 -24.92 0.45
C GLY A 559 -6.95 -23.47 0.21
N LEU A 560 -6.97 -22.63 1.24
CA LEU A 560 -6.80 -21.17 1.13
C LEU A 560 -5.39 -20.65 1.44
N ALA A 561 -4.36 -21.51 1.36
CA ALA A 561 -2.98 -21.15 1.71
C ALA A 561 -2.49 -19.88 0.98
N GLU A 562 -2.84 -19.70 -0.31
CA GLU A 562 -2.45 -18.53 -1.10
C GLU A 562 -3.04 -17.20 -0.59
N LEU A 563 -4.08 -17.21 0.25
CA LEU A 563 -4.62 -15.99 0.87
C LEU A 563 -3.66 -15.34 1.85
N ARG A 564 -2.73 -16.12 2.43
CA ARG A 564 -1.77 -15.64 3.43
C ARG A 564 -0.66 -14.75 2.84
N VAL A 565 -0.45 -14.84 1.52
CA VAL A 565 0.65 -14.16 0.79
C VAL A 565 0.14 -13.08 -0.20
N LYS A 566 -1.07 -12.56 0.06
CA LYS A 566 -1.71 -11.48 -0.70
C LYS A 566 -1.24 -10.10 -0.21
N GLU A 567 -2.04 -9.07 -0.42
CA GLU A 567 -1.84 -7.71 0.09
C GLU A 567 -1.69 -7.69 1.63
N SER A 568 -2.40 -8.60 2.29
CA SER A 568 -2.34 -8.93 3.71
C SER A 568 -2.44 -10.47 3.88
N ASP A 569 -2.35 -10.96 5.12
CA ASP A 569 -2.87 -12.29 5.45
C ASP A 569 -4.40 -12.21 5.43
N ARG A 570 -4.99 -12.40 4.23
CA ARG A 570 -6.43 -12.26 4.02
C ARG A 570 -7.22 -13.29 4.82
N LEU A 571 -6.68 -14.49 5.01
CA LEU A 571 -7.34 -15.54 5.77
C LEU A 571 -7.51 -15.11 7.23
N GLY A 572 -6.43 -14.63 7.86
CA GLY A 572 -6.49 -14.09 9.22
C GLY A 572 -7.34 -12.82 9.33
N ALA A 573 -7.21 -11.90 8.38
CA ALA A 573 -7.95 -10.63 8.38
C ALA A 573 -9.47 -10.82 8.25
N VAL A 574 -9.92 -11.72 7.36
CA VAL A 574 -11.33 -12.07 7.20
C VAL A 574 -11.88 -12.71 8.47
N ALA A 575 -11.18 -13.71 9.02
CA ALA A 575 -11.61 -14.39 10.24
C ALA A 575 -11.77 -13.40 11.42
N LYS A 576 -10.83 -12.46 11.57
CA LYS A 576 -10.93 -11.40 12.57
C LYS A 576 -12.11 -10.47 12.30
N GLY A 577 -12.25 -9.95 11.08
CA GLY A 577 -13.35 -9.04 10.74
C GLY A 577 -14.74 -9.69 10.91
N LEU A 578 -14.89 -10.98 10.65
CA LEU A 578 -16.11 -11.73 10.93
C LEU A 578 -16.41 -11.78 12.43
N ARG A 579 -15.40 -11.98 13.29
CA ARG A 579 -15.57 -11.92 14.75
C ARG A 579 -15.98 -10.52 15.23
N GLU A 580 -15.41 -9.47 14.65
CA GLU A 580 -15.83 -8.08 14.93
C GLU A 580 -17.29 -7.83 14.53
N ALA A 581 -17.83 -8.59 13.56
CA ALA A 581 -19.24 -8.55 13.18
C ALA A 581 -20.15 -9.49 14.01
N GLY A 582 -19.61 -10.20 15.01
CA GLY A 582 -20.35 -11.16 15.83
C GLY A 582 -20.62 -12.51 15.15
N VAL A 583 -19.81 -12.87 14.14
CA VAL A 583 -19.95 -14.12 13.37
C VAL A 583 -18.92 -15.15 13.81
N GLU A 584 -19.39 -16.33 14.19
CA GLU A 584 -18.55 -17.46 14.57
C GLU A 584 -17.84 -18.05 13.35
N ASN A 585 -16.54 -18.30 13.49
CA ASN A 585 -15.71 -18.85 12.43
C ASN A 585 -14.47 -19.53 13.01
N GLU A 586 -13.92 -20.48 12.26
CA GLU A 586 -12.72 -21.24 12.60
C GLU A 586 -11.78 -21.29 11.39
N ILE A 587 -10.46 -21.21 11.65
CA ILE A 587 -9.44 -21.56 10.68
C ILE A 587 -8.89 -22.94 11.05
N ALA A 588 -9.18 -23.94 10.23
CA ALA A 588 -8.67 -25.30 10.38
C ALA A 588 -7.57 -25.54 9.33
N GLY A 589 -6.30 -25.33 9.72
CA GLY A 589 -5.17 -25.35 8.79
C GLY A 589 -5.23 -24.18 7.80
N ASP A 590 -5.50 -24.48 6.53
CA ASP A 590 -5.72 -23.50 5.46
C ASP A 590 -7.18 -23.43 5.01
N ASP A 591 -8.11 -24.03 5.76
CA ASP A 591 -9.54 -23.93 5.51
C ASP A 591 -10.16 -22.83 6.39
N LEU A 592 -11.19 -22.15 5.87
CA LEU A 592 -12.02 -21.23 6.63
C LEU A 592 -13.43 -21.80 6.77
N ILE A 593 -13.90 -21.94 8.00
CA ILE A 593 -15.23 -22.41 8.34
C ILE A 593 -16.01 -21.23 8.92
N VAL A 594 -17.19 -20.94 8.38
CA VAL A 594 -18.04 -19.84 8.82
C VAL A 594 -19.42 -20.38 9.20
N GLU A 595 -19.84 -20.10 10.43
CA GLU A 595 -21.17 -20.45 10.92
C GLU A 595 -22.16 -19.34 10.55
N GLY A 596 -23.02 -19.63 9.57
CA GLY A 596 -23.97 -18.67 9.04
C GLY A 596 -25.05 -18.28 10.06
N ARG A 597 -25.41 -17.00 10.09
CA ARG A 597 -26.43 -16.41 10.99
C ARG A 597 -27.83 -16.32 10.36
N ALA A 598 -28.08 -17.01 9.24
CA ALA A 598 -29.38 -17.04 8.56
C ALA A 598 -30.01 -15.65 8.33
N GLY A 599 -29.20 -14.71 7.83
CA GLY A 599 -29.60 -13.32 7.57
C GLY A 599 -29.42 -12.37 8.76
N ASP A 600 -29.13 -12.88 9.96
CA ASP A 600 -29.22 -12.12 11.22
C ASP A 600 -27.87 -11.71 11.81
N VAL A 601 -26.99 -11.13 11.00
CA VAL A 601 -25.63 -10.76 11.43
C VAL A 601 -25.66 -9.54 12.36
N PRO A 602 -25.04 -9.60 13.57
CA PRO A 602 -25.04 -8.49 14.53
C PRO A 602 -24.40 -7.19 14.00
N GLY A 603 -23.20 -7.26 13.42
CA GLY A 603 -22.41 -6.09 13.04
C GLY A 603 -21.89 -5.29 14.24
N GLY A 604 -21.55 -4.01 14.04
CA GLY A 604 -21.17 -3.07 15.11
C GLY A 604 -19.66 -2.89 15.33
N GLY A 605 -18.83 -3.71 14.67
CA GLY A 605 -17.38 -3.68 14.83
C GLY A 605 -16.64 -2.75 13.87
N THR A 606 -15.34 -2.55 14.15
CA THR A 606 -14.40 -1.89 13.24
C THR A 606 -13.39 -2.89 12.71
N VAL A 607 -13.27 -2.99 11.39
CA VAL A 607 -12.37 -3.93 10.73
C VAL A 607 -11.05 -3.27 10.39
N MET A 608 -9.96 -3.92 10.80
CA MET A 608 -8.61 -3.57 10.38
C MET A 608 -8.36 -4.07 8.95
N THR A 609 -8.18 -3.15 8.01
CA THR A 609 -8.06 -3.49 6.58
C THR A 609 -6.67 -3.96 6.21
N HIS A 610 -5.64 -3.65 7.00
CA HIS A 610 -4.24 -3.99 6.72
C HIS A 610 -3.76 -3.53 5.34
N LEU A 611 -4.24 -2.38 4.87
CA LEU A 611 -3.99 -1.83 3.52
C LEU A 611 -4.49 -2.73 2.37
N ASP A 612 -5.49 -3.57 2.63
CA ASP A 612 -6.10 -4.48 1.65
C ASP A 612 -7.51 -4.00 1.23
N HIS A 613 -7.61 -3.56 -0.02
CA HIS A 613 -8.85 -3.05 -0.61
C HIS A 613 -9.99 -4.06 -0.58
N ARG A 614 -9.69 -5.36 -0.62
CA ARG A 614 -10.74 -6.40 -0.65
C ARG A 614 -11.32 -6.65 0.72
N ILE A 615 -10.51 -6.53 1.78
CA ILE A 615 -11.01 -6.56 3.16
C ILE A 615 -11.93 -5.36 3.37
N ALA A 616 -11.47 -4.15 3.01
CA ALA A 616 -12.26 -2.93 3.09
C ALA A 616 -13.64 -3.06 2.40
N MET A 617 -13.66 -3.37 1.10
CA MET A 617 -14.92 -3.47 0.35
C MET A 617 -15.82 -4.60 0.83
N SER A 618 -15.27 -5.72 1.30
CA SER A 618 -16.09 -6.85 1.78
C SER A 618 -16.85 -6.48 3.05
N PHE A 619 -16.18 -5.89 4.03
CA PHE A 619 -16.82 -5.52 5.30
C PHE A 619 -17.70 -4.28 5.20
N LEU A 620 -17.44 -3.39 4.24
CA LEU A 620 -18.41 -2.39 3.84
C LEU A 620 -19.70 -3.03 3.29
N CYS A 621 -19.60 -4.08 2.46
CA CYS A 621 -20.79 -4.80 1.98
C CYS A 621 -21.52 -5.53 3.12
N LEU A 622 -20.80 -6.09 4.09
CA LEU A 622 -21.40 -6.70 5.29
C LEU A 622 -22.25 -5.67 6.06
N GLY A 623 -21.74 -4.46 6.25
CA GLY A 623 -22.43 -3.36 6.95
C GLY A 623 -23.74 -2.91 6.30
N LEU A 624 -23.95 -3.21 5.02
CA LEU A 624 -25.20 -2.87 4.31
C LEU A 624 -26.37 -3.78 4.69
N SER A 625 -26.10 -4.96 5.28
CA SER A 625 -27.12 -5.94 5.67
C SER A 625 -27.10 -6.32 7.15
N SER A 626 -26.08 -5.94 7.92
CA SER A 626 -26.02 -6.23 9.36
C SER A 626 -26.97 -5.34 10.18
N ARG A 627 -27.35 -5.81 11.38
CA ARG A 627 -28.23 -5.04 12.30
C ARG A 627 -27.61 -3.73 12.72
N SER A 628 -26.33 -3.76 13.10
CA SER A 628 -25.54 -2.58 13.45
C SER A 628 -24.56 -2.23 12.33
N PRO A 629 -24.20 -0.95 12.14
CA PRO A 629 -23.23 -0.53 11.13
C PRO A 629 -21.87 -1.23 11.29
N MET A 630 -21.11 -1.30 10.19
CA MET A 630 -19.72 -1.76 10.20
C MET A 630 -18.78 -0.64 9.78
N ALA A 631 -17.69 -0.46 10.51
CA ALA A 631 -16.65 0.49 10.18
C ALA A 631 -15.40 -0.21 9.63
N ILE A 632 -14.62 0.50 8.83
CA ILE A 632 -13.26 0.11 8.43
C ILE A 632 -12.27 1.19 8.87
N ASP A 633 -11.05 0.80 9.22
CA ASP A 633 -10.00 1.71 9.68
C ASP A 633 -9.46 2.65 8.59
N ASP A 634 -9.44 2.21 7.33
CA ASP A 634 -8.93 2.98 6.21
C ASP A 634 -9.61 2.56 4.89
N SER A 635 -9.99 3.55 4.07
CA SER A 635 -10.62 3.34 2.75
C SER A 635 -9.73 3.77 1.58
N SER A 636 -8.57 4.36 1.85
CA SER A 636 -7.69 4.97 0.84
C SER A 636 -7.21 3.98 -0.22
N MET A 637 -6.97 2.73 0.17
CA MET A 637 -6.50 1.67 -0.72
C MET A 637 -7.56 1.17 -1.70
N ILE A 638 -8.86 1.44 -1.48
CA ILE A 638 -9.94 1.02 -2.40
C ILE A 638 -9.67 1.58 -3.81
N ALA A 639 -9.16 2.81 -3.91
CA ALA A 639 -8.85 3.46 -5.18
C ALA A 639 -7.71 2.79 -5.98
N THR A 640 -6.94 1.87 -5.39
CA THR A 640 -5.93 1.10 -6.13
C THR A 640 -6.55 0.12 -7.12
N SER A 641 -7.74 -0.40 -6.81
CA SER A 641 -8.41 -1.43 -7.60
C SER A 641 -9.81 -1.06 -8.07
N PHE A 642 -10.58 -0.27 -7.30
CA PHE A 642 -11.94 0.14 -7.65
C PHE A 642 -12.20 1.61 -7.26
N PRO A 643 -11.61 2.60 -7.98
CA PRO A 643 -11.71 4.03 -7.67
C PRO A 643 -13.13 4.56 -7.47
N LYS A 644 -14.10 4.02 -8.22
CA LYS A 644 -15.49 4.49 -8.20
C LYS A 644 -16.39 3.68 -7.25
N PHE A 645 -15.84 2.78 -6.41
CA PHE A 645 -16.61 1.88 -5.55
C PHE A 645 -17.69 2.58 -4.75
N ARG A 646 -17.33 3.54 -3.88
CA ARG A 646 -18.27 4.27 -3.01
C ARG A 646 -19.39 4.91 -3.82
N SER A 647 -19.03 5.73 -4.80
CA SER A 647 -20.00 6.44 -5.65
C SER A 647 -20.92 5.50 -6.43
N LEU A 648 -20.42 4.32 -6.84
CA LEU A 648 -21.19 3.35 -7.59
C LEU A 648 -22.22 2.67 -6.68
N MET A 649 -21.77 2.24 -5.49
CA MET A 649 -22.61 1.60 -4.51
C MET A 649 -23.69 2.57 -3.98
N GLU A 650 -23.34 3.84 -3.73
CA GLU A 650 -24.29 4.89 -3.33
C GLU A 650 -25.36 5.15 -4.39
N ARG A 651 -25.00 5.14 -5.69
CA ARG A 651 -25.98 5.25 -6.79
C ARG A 651 -26.98 4.09 -6.82
N LEU A 652 -26.59 2.92 -6.32
CA LEU A 652 -27.50 1.78 -6.19
C LEU A 652 -28.39 1.88 -4.94
N GLY A 653 -28.04 2.75 -3.98
CA GLY A 653 -28.78 2.93 -2.72
C GLY A 653 -28.01 2.57 -1.46
N ALA A 654 -26.72 2.19 -1.56
CA ALA A 654 -25.89 1.93 -0.38
C ALA A 654 -25.67 3.21 0.44
N ARG A 655 -25.48 3.06 1.76
CA ARG A 655 -25.23 4.18 2.67
C ARG A 655 -23.86 4.05 3.32
N PHE A 656 -22.98 5.00 3.01
CA PHE A 656 -21.68 5.15 3.66
C PHE A 656 -21.56 6.53 4.31
N GLU A 657 -20.98 6.57 5.51
CA GLU A 657 -20.64 7.79 6.23
C GLU A 657 -19.12 7.97 6.25
#